data_AF-A0AAD1MEZ4-F1
#
_entry.id   AF-A0AAD1MEZ4-F1
#
_cell.length_a   1.000
_cell.length_b   1.000
_cell.length_c   1.000
_cell.angle_alpha   90.00
_cell.angle_beta   90.00
_cell.angle_gamma   90.00
#
_symmetry.space_group_name_H-M   'P 1'
#
loop_
_entity.id
_entity.type
_entity.pdbx_description
1 polymer ?
#
loop_
_entity_poly.entity_id
_entity_poly.type
_entity_poly.pdbx_seq_one_letter_code
_entity_poly.pdbx_strand_id
1 'polypeptide(L)'
;MPSSSHARISQPSEVRLLPAEFGGMTPPRQAPTGNARFLTWLGASAVALGVGAAIASLPAVASADSSGSSDAKGSTTNSSAASGPAKSTGHASTARQKPRSAGVNGHAARNPNGAKNSATAKSTAKSDHKTSAVTAAVSQAPSIAQVSPAAAVTTDEPSVPRANATVSSTPPSARVVPAVGIESILSIFFSNGTAAHPNAGLLMGNGFSYTSATCPSVCNGGRAGIFGNGGAGYNGGNGGAAGLFGDGGKGGAAVATDGNGSGGDGGRGGLIMGNGGSGGNGTQTQGGATGGNGGSAGFFGRGGNGGNAGVALGTEGPVGGNGGDGGVFWGNGGNGGDGGNAIEYGGKAGKGGDGGDTGLFSMGGVGGNGGNGGKAGYGGDGGDGGDSGRFSLYSIGGNGGAGGDSPQQGHEDDYGGHGGEGGRGGLWTGNGGAGGAGGFGGGDGGDGGDVGALSVFGRGGNGGAGGVGQEGRPGDNGTADAPNGLEGFAGAEGGSGGNGGNGSLVFGIGGNGGSGGKGGWGGVGGRGFNYWAKAYNVTTGNGYNGGNGGAGGEGGPGGALGGQAGRGAYLFAIPSNGISGSSGVGGQGGRGGAGGAGGNTNDQNAIGGRGGDGGVGGIGGVGGASADGGYGGWGGDGGRAGWSFGLGGQGGKGGDGGKGGQGGNGSSQSVAGDGGTGGRAGAGGQGGQGVYGNGGNGGDGGNGGDGGNGGTGGPRPSTGGGGGNYGNYGTGGISNNATPGDNGSYGNSGNPGGPGSATALTAASVVSDTRSATSTPTANARKASSVNAIAALQSMWSGFTQALSYTFFNQSPTVAPNVWGQWGTNKVITIELNAKSNNGFPVTYSVKTQPKYGSLTLDETTGNYVYTPNPDMVAPGISDSFTITVNNGSRAQLPGFAGFVQGVLHSVAVTMGIAKPDTIDRTINVTVTGTGVYGGDVTELAQLHRQQSFWNCLLMASAMAAAQVTGTQTVDETTVVNWAKELDSVVIPGRKMFLSELIEMGAWPKDAVVLMQDHYPVTAVNTVYGTYDANGKRISAATPADGQRALNDMDAALAQGKAVTVGINNNALYSSLPGWKASSANPNFTDYNHQIQVLKVDVTNGKVWVNDSALDTGGREFSLSALMKAWQVTDYDLTVVSAIPQSEAAV
;
A
#
# COMPACT_ATOMS: atom_id res chain seq x y z
N MET A 1 -27.41 47.88 -21.35
CA MET A 1 -27.45 48.93 -22.39
C MET A 1 -26.64 48.44 -23.61
N PRO A 2 -26.91 48.91 -24.84
CA PRO A 2 -27.22 47.96 -25.92
C PRO A 2 -26.35 48.01 -27.20
N SER A 3 -26.71 47.11 -28.14
CA SER A 3 -26.47 47.08 -29.60
C SER A 3 -25.04 46.67 -30.09
N SER A 4 -24.84 46.14 -31.32
CA SER A 4 -25.72 46.12 -32.53
C SER A 4 -25.43 44.93 -33.51
N SER A 5 -26.48 44.44 -34.20
CA SER A 5 -26.63 44.07 -35.66
C SER A 5 -25.41 43.79 -36.57
N HIS A 6 -25.41 42.95 -37.65
CA HIS A 6 -26.40 42.14 -38.43
C HIS A 6 -25.65 41.00 -39.21
N ALA A 7 -26.20 39.81 -39.52
CA ALA A 7 -27.00 39.38 -40.71
C ALA A 7 -26.35 39.64 -42.11
N ARG A 8 -26.40 38.80 -43.18
CA ARG A 8 -27.30 37.70 -43.65
C ARG A 8 -26.55 36.63 -44.51
N ILE A 9 -26.87 35.32 -44.46
CA ILE A 9 -27.67 34.47 -45.40
C ILE A 9 -27.21 34.33 -46.87
N SER A 10 -26.82 33.11 -47.30
CA SER A 10 -27.38 32.38 -48.48
C SER A 10 -26.92 30.90 -48.58
N GLN A 11 -27.77 30.05 -49.20
CA GLN A 11 -27.45 28.74 -49.83
C GLN A 11 -28.24 28.67 -51.16
N PRO A 12 -27.90 27.75 -52.10
CA PRO A 12 -28.71 26.52 -52.20
C PRO A 12 -28.00 25.23 -52.70
N SER A 13 -28.59 24.08 -52.34
CA SER A 13 -28.78 22.84 -53.14
C SER A 13 -27.62 22.08 -53.83
N GLU A 14 -27.32 20.87 -53.28
CA GLU A 14 -27.36 19.56 -54.00
C GLU A 14 -26.24 19.26 -55.07
N VAL A 15 -25.94 18.06 -55.64
CA VAL A 15 -26.30 16.60 -55.53
C VAL A 15 -25.20 15.81 -56.32
N ARG A 16 -24.77 14.54 -56.14
CA ARG A 16 -25.18 13.33 -55.35
C ARG A 16 -24.00 12.33 -55.23
N LEU A 17 -24.20 11.25 -54.43
CA LEU A 17 -23.55 9.93 -54.48
C LEU A 17 -22.06 9.77 -54.06
N LEU A 18 -21.70 8.52 -53.72
CA LEU A 18 -20.52 8.04 -52.96
C LEU A 18 -19.72 7.03 -53.82
N PRO A 19 -18.49 6.57 -53.45
CA PRO A 19 -17.67 6.82 -52.25
C PRO A 19 -16.34 7.55 -52.63
N ALA A 20 -15.14 7.47 -52.00
CA ALA A 20 -14.59 6.66 -50.91
C ALA A 20 -13.34 7.31 -50.22
N GLU A 21 -12.90 6.70 -49.12
CA GLU A 21 -11.53 6.65 -48.53
C GLU A 21 -10.71 7.93 -48.17
N PHE A 22 -10.05 7.83 -47.00
CA PHE A 22 -8.88 8.57 -46.48
C PHE A 22 -8.67 10.08 -46.78
N GLY A 23 -8.75 10.91 -45.73
CA GLY A 23 -8.19 12.28 -45.72
C GLY A 23 -8.27 12.96 -44.35
N GLY A 24 -7.15 13.47 -43.83
CA GLY A 24 -7.07 14.04 -42.47
C GLY A 24 -7.58 15.48 -42.31
N MET A 25 -7.74 15.93 -41.06
CA MET A 25 -8.07 17.32 -40.70
C MET A 25 -6.87 18.09 -40.15
N THR A 26 -6.76 19.37 -40.50
CA THR A 26 -5.71 20.31 -40.03
C THR A 26 -6.20 21.18 -38.86
N PRO A 27 -5.29 21.66 -37.98
CA PRO A 27 -5.66 22.36 -36.74
C PRO A 27 -5.69 23.91 -36.85
N PRO A 28 -6.40 24.60 -35.94
CA PRO A 28 -6.31 26.06 -35.75
C PRO A 28 -5.03 26.49 -34.99
N ARG A 29 -4.78 27.81 -34.93
CA ARG A 29 -3.48 28.42 -34.59
C ARG A 29 -3.32 28.87 -33.12
N GLN A 30 -2.12 28.59 -32.56
CA GLN A 30 -1.12 29.49 -31.92
C GLN A 30 -1.58 30.49 -30.82
N ALA A 31 -0.79 30.90 -29.80
CA ALA A 31 0.65 30.78 -29.47
C ALA A 31 0.83 30.99 -27.91
N PRO A 32 2.06 31.09 -27.30
CA PRO A 32 3.41 31.03 -27.86
C PRO A 32 4.46 30.14 -27.12
N THR A 33 5.20 29.35 -27.91
CA THR A 33 6.66 29.05 -27.83
C THR A 33 7.36 28.72 -26.49
N GLY A 34 7.94 27.51 -26.40
CA GLY A 34 8.82 27.09 -25.28
C GLY A 34 9.82 25.94 -25.57
N ASN A 35 10.15 25.67 -26.85
CA ASN A 35 11.23 24.78 -27.35
C ASN A 35 11.65 23.55 -26.50
N ALA A 36 10.86 22.46 -26.54
CA ALA A 36 11.38 21.12 -26.27
C ALA A 36 12.11 20.54 -27.51
N ARG A 37 13.15 19.73 -27.32
CA ARG A 37 13.74 18.88 -28.38
C ARG A 37 13.29 17.43 -28.20
N PHE A 38 13.09 16.76 -29.34
CA PHE A 38 12.69 15.35 -29.42
C PHE A 38 13.66 14.41 -28.69
N LEU A 39 13.08 13.42 -27.98
CA LEU A 39 13.73 12.15 -27.65
C LEU A 39 12.64 11.07 -27.63
N THR A 40 12.77 10.08 -28.50
CA THR A 40 11.77 9.02 -28.70
C THR A 40 12.13 7.75 -27.93
N TRP A 41 11.24 7.38 -27.01
CA TRP A 41 10.81 6.01 -26.70
C TRP A 41 11.76 4.83 -27.01
N LEU A 42 12.26 4.16 -25.97
CA LEU A 42 11.94 2.75 -25.65
C LEU A 42 12.62 2.37 -24.31
N GLY A 43 12.12 1.33 -23.64
CA GLY A 43 12.67 0.86 -22.36
C GLY A 43 12.73 -0.67 -22.27
N ALA A 44 13.73 -1.19 -21.57
CA ALA A 44 13.83 -2.59 -21.15
C ALA A 44 14.75 -2.73 -19.93
N SER A 45 14.48 -3.77 -19.14
CA SER A 45 14.96 -4.12 -17.79
C SER A 45 16.47 -4.09 -17.49
N ALA A 46 16.79 -4.10 -16.19
CA ALA A 46 18.16 -4.04 -15.65
C ALA A 46 18.84 -5.41 -15.42
N VAL A 47 20.18 -5.42 -15.47
CA VAL A 47 21.10 -6.33 -14.74
C VAL A 47 22.40 -5.54 -14.42
N ALA A 48 23.06 -5.86 -13.29
CA ALA A 48 24.33 -5.29 -12.80
C ALA A 48 25.53 -6.23 -13.13
N LEU A 49 26.83 -5.94 -12.94
CA LEU A 49 27.60 -4.93 -12.18
C LEU A 49 29.03 -4.80 -12.80
N GLY A 50 29.96 -4.02 -12.20
CA GLY A 50 31.38 -3.94 -12.61
C GLY A 50 32.29 -5.01 -11.96
N VAL A 51 33.64 -4.94 -11.95
CA VAL A 51 34.60 -3.95 -12.51
C VAL A 51 36.06 -4.50 -12.49
N GLY A 52 37.00 -3.93 -13.27
CA GLY A 52 38.45 -3.90 -12.93
C GLY A 52 39.43 -4.76 -13.77
N ALA A 53 40.76 -4.51 -13.78
CA ALA A 53 41.52 -3.37 -13.22
C ALA A 53 43.01 -3.27 -13.71
N ALA A 54 43.56 -2.03 -13.72
CA ALA A 54 44.99 -1.64 -13.57
C ALA A 54 46.00 -2.04 -14.73
N ILE A 55 47.29 -1.66 -14.80
CA ILE A 55 48.34 -1.24 -13.82
C ILE A 55 49.38 -0.22 -14.39
N ALA A 56 49.87 0.72 -13.54
CA ALA A 56 51.15 1.51 -13.58
C ALA A 56 51.41 2.55 -14.72
N SER A 57 52.35 3.53 -14.62
CA SER A 57 53.54 3.67 -13.75
C SER A 57 53.95 5.12 -13.32
N LEU A 58 55.02 5.20 -12.50
CA LEU A 58 55.68 6.36 -11.83
C LEU A 58 56.76 7.03 -12.77
N PRO A 59 57.76 7.88 -12.35
CA PRO A 59 58.15 8.39 -11.01
C PRO A 59 58.70 9.86 -10.85
N ALA A 60 58.83 10.27 -9.56
CA ALA A 60 59.93 10.95 -8.81
C ALA A 60 60.89 11.98 -9.47
N VAL A 61 61.62 12.86 -8.73
CA VAL A 61 62.02 12.99 -7.30
C VAL A 61 61.69 14.42 -6.76
N ALA A 62 62.13 15.04 -5.65
CA ALA A 62 63.12 14.84 -4.54
C ALA A 62 62.77 15.84 -3.39
N SER A 63 63.35 15.83 -2.17
CA SER A 63 63.91 14.80 -1.27
C SER A 63 64.38 15.42 0.08
N ALA A 64 64.29 14.66 1.18
CA ALA A 64 64.97 14.84 2.49
C ALA A 64 64.54 16.03 3.42
N ASP A 65 64.69 16.00 4.76
CA ASP A 65 65.30 14.96 5.64
C ASP A 65 64.75 14.93 7.12
N SER A 66 65.08 13.85 7.87
CA SER A 66 65.23 13.71 9.35
C SER A 66 64.10 14.19 10.31
N SER A 67 63.33 13.33 10.99
CA SER A 67 63.62 12.57 12.26
C SER A 67 63.58 13.41 13.57
N GLY A 68 63.20 12.94 14.77
CA GLY A 68 62.56 11.70 15.27
C GLY A 68 62.64 11.64 16.83
N SER A 69 61.73 10.97 17.56
CA SER A 69 61.88 10.66 19.02
C SER A 69 60.83 9.65 19.55
N SER A 70 61.06 9.06 20.74
CA SER A 70 60.35 7.90 21.31
C SER A 70 59.73 8.10 22.72
N ASP A 71 58.92 7.11 23.12
CA ASP A 71 58.61 6.61 24.49
C ASP A 71 58.04 7.48 25.63
N ALA A 72 56.93 6.99 26.22
CA ALA A 72 56.64 7.06 27.66
C ALA A 72 55.64 5.96 28.10
N LYS A 73 55.70 5.50 29.37
CA LYS A 73 54.78 4.49 29.98
C LYS A 73 54.18 5.01 31.30
N GLY A 74 53.00 4.48 31.68
CA GLY A 74 52.40 4.58 33.04
C GLY A 74 50.87 4.51 32.97
N SER A 75 50.16 3.46 33.42
CA SER A 75 50.00 2.98 34.80
C SER A 75 49.37 4.05 35.72
N THR A 76 48.04 4.20 35.78
CA THR A 76 47.09 3.42 36.63
C THR A 76 47.52 3.18 38.08
N THR A 77 46.76 3.75 39.02
CA THR A 77 46.36 3.12 40.31
C THR A 77 45.17 3.86 40.96
N ASN A 78 44.19 3.10 41.45
CA ASN A 78 43.40 3.20 42.70
C ASN A 78 43.45 4.51 43.53
N SER A 79 42.39 4.99 44.21
CA SER A 79 41.02 4.49 44.52
C SER A 79 40.16 5.68 45.04
N SER A 80 38.89 5.62 45.51
CA SER A 80 38.07 4.52 46.06
C SER A 80 36.55 4.82 45.94
N ALA A 81 35.72 3.84 46.30
CA ALA A 81 34.28 3.80 46.06
C ALA A 81 33.42 4.83 46.82
N ALA A 82 32.30 5.23 46.18
CA ALA A 82 31.03 5.49 46.83
C ALA A 82 29.91 4.98 45.91
N SER A 83 29.02 4.10 46.40
CA SER A 83 27.95 3.50 45.61
C SER A 83 26.57 3.74 46.24
N GLY A 84 25.59 4.07 45.42
CA GLY A 84 24.21 4.32 45.85
C GLY A 84 23.25 4.43 44.67
N PRO A 85 22.38 3.42 44.42
CA PRO A 85 21.43 3.47 43.31
C PRO A 85 20.15 4.23 43.71
N ALA A 86 19.93 5.40 43.13
CA ALA A 86 18.70 6.16 43.33
C ALA A 86 17.56 5.61 42.45
N LYS A 87 16.58 4.93 43.06
CA LYS A 87 15.26 4.73 42.46
C LYS A 87 14.39 5.96 42.74
N SER A 88 13.81 6.55 41.70
CA SER A 88 12.68 7.50 41.80
C SER A 88 11.55 7.00 40.91
N THR A 89 10.65 6.15 41.42
CA THR A 89 9.37 6.57 42.04
C THR A 89 8.46 7.33 41.07
N GLY A 90 7.61 6.58 40.36
CA GLY A 90 6.46 7.16 39.68
C GLY A 90 5.44 7.69 40.69
N HIS A 91 4.92 8.89 40.43
CA HIS A 91 3.74 9.44 41.08
C HIS A 91 2.73 9.77 39.97
N ALA A 92 1.62 9.06 39.88
CA ALA A 92 0.43 9.20 40.72
C ALA A 92 -0.29 10.53 40.44
N SER A 93 -1.43 10.42 39.75
CA SER A 93 -2.21 11.54 39.23
C SER A 93 -2.79 12.43 40.33
N THR A 94 -2.61 13.74 40.20
CA THR A 94 -3.19 14.73 41.12
C THR A 94 -4.69 14.89 40.85
N ALA A 95 -5.51 14.81 41.91
CA ALA A 95 -6.95 14.72 41.78
C ALA A 95 -7.63 15.99 41.23
N ARG A 96 -8.42 15.78 40.17
CA ARG A 96 -9.47 16.64 39.60
C ARG A 96 -10.18 17.52 40.64
N GLN A 97 -9.82 18.80 40.73
CA GLN A 97 -10.62 19.77 41.48
C GLN A 97 -11.93 20.07 40.73
N LYS A 98 -13.06 20.00 41.44
CA LYS A 98 -14.40 20.25 40.90
C LYS A 98 -14.85 21.68 41.27
N PRO A 99 -15.06 22.60 40.32
CA PRO A 99 -15.57 23.93 40.62
C PRO A 99 -16.93 23.87 41.34
N ARG A 100 -17.13 24.75 42.31
CA ARG A 100 -18.42 24.91 43.02
C ARG A 100 -19.35 25.76 42.17
N SER A 101 -20.48 25.20 41.74
CA SER A 101 -21.58 25.97 41.17
C SER A 101 -22.17 26.89 42.25
N ALA A 102 -22.16 28.20 42.02
CA ALA A 102 -22.98 29.13 42.79
C ALA A 102 -24.45 29.02 42.33
N GLY A 103 -25.39 29.01 43.28
CA GLY A 103 -26.81 28.84 42.98
C GLY A 103 -27.61 30.15 42.98
N VAL A 104 -28.75 30.14 42.29
CA VAL A 104 -29.83 31.14 42.39
C VAL A 104 -31.15 30.38 42.58
N ASN A 105 -32.06 30.90 43.41
CA ASN A 105 -33.25 30.20 43.91
C ASN A 105 -34.57 30.60 43.21
N GLY A 106 -35.52 29.66 43.19
CA GLY A 106 -36.95 29.84 42.89
C GLY A 106 -37.58 28.48 42.51
N HIS A 107 -38.36 27.76 43.33
CA HIS A 107 -39.71 28.07 43.89
C HIS A 107 -40.76 28.27 42.78
N ALA A 108 -41.88 27.55 42.66
CA ALA A 108 -42.45 26.33 43.30
C ALA A 108 -43.48 25.71 42.29
N ALA A 109 -44.31 24.66 42.50
CA ALA A 109 -44.73 23.79 43.61
C ALA A 109 -45.14 22.38 43.04
N ARG A 110 -45.23 21.26 43.78
CA ARG A 110 -46.41 20.67 44.49
C ARG A 110 -47.79 20.99 43.87
N ASN A 111 -48.76 20.06 43.71
CA ASN A 111 -48.93 18.68 44.20
C ASN A 111 -49.79 17.80 43.20
N PRO A 112 -50.24 16.54 43.51
CA PRO A 112 -50.52 15.50 42.48
C PRO A 112 -51.99 15.05 42.34
N ASN A 113 -52.27 14.02 41.50
CA ASN A 113 -53.11 12.84 41.82
C ASN A 113 -53.17 11.77 40.69
N GLY A 114 -53.32 10.48 41.06
CA GLY A 114 -53.55 9.31 40.16
C GLY A 114 -52.27 8.77 39.46
N ALA A 115 -51.84 7.50 39.52
CA ALA A 115 -52.42 6.21 39.96
C ALA A 115 -53.70 5.81 39.19
N LYS A 116 -53.82 4.65 38.52
CA LYS A 116 -53.11 3.34 38.52
C LYS A 116 -53.10 2.79 37.07
N ASN A 117 -52.38 1.74 36.60
CA ASN A 117 -51.30 0.81 37.02
C ASN A 117 -50.88 0.06 35.71
N SER A 118 -49.80 -0.71 35.54
CA SER A 118 -48.51 -0.95 36.22
C SER A 118 -47.63 -1.85 35.30
N ALA A 119 -46.31 -1.83 35.46
CA ALA A 119 -45.36 -2.79 34.86
C ALA A 119 -44.22 -3.13 35.84
N THR A 120 -43.60 -4.31 35.69
CA THR A 120 -42.51 -4.80 36.58
C THR A 120 -41.25 -3.94 36.49
N ALA A 121 -40.59 -3.71 37.62
CA ALA A 121 -39.45 -2.79 37.71
C ALA A 121 -38.47 -3.15 38.84
N LYS A 122 -37.26 -2.57 38.73
CA LYS A 122 -36.19 -2.46 39.75
C LYS A 122 -35.34 -3.70 40.03
N SER A 123 -34.06 -3.56 40.43
CA SER A 123 -33.07 -2.46 40.27
C SER A 123 -31.72 -2.89 40.86
N THR A 124 -30.64 -2.12 40.59
CA THR A 124 -29.45 -1.91 41.48
C THR A 124 -28.62 -3.16 41.89
N ALA A 125 -27.29 -3.12 42.02
CA ALA A 125 -26.47 -2.04 42.57
C ALA A 125 -25.01 -2.10 42.06
N LYS A 126 -24.15 -1.20 42.58
CA LYS A 126 -22.71 -1.13 42.30
C LYS A 126 -21.95 -1.09 43.63
N SER A 127 -21.16 -2.14 43.92
CA SER A 127 -20.35 -2.32 45.15
C SER A 127 -19.65 -3.70 45.12
N ASP A 128 -18.48 -3.96 45.69
CA ASP A 128 -17.33 -3.11 46.03
C ASP A 128 -16.12 -3.98 46.48
N HIS A 129 -14.92 -3.39 46.48
CA HIS A 129 -13.78 -3.66 47.41
C HIS A 129 -13.01 -5.00 47.54
N LYS A 130 -11.66 -4.84 47.45
CA LYS A 130 -10.58 -5.29 48.37
C LYS A 130 -10.06 -6.74 48.45
N THR A 131 -8.84 -6.89 47.91
CA THR A 131 -7.58 -7.28 48.60
C THR A 131 -7.62 -7.97 49.98
N SER A 132 -6.96 -9.15 50.08
CA SER A 132 -6.07 -9.59 51.19
C SER A 132 -5.19 -10.76 50.72
N ALA A 133 -4.18 -11.17 51.51
CA ALA A 133 -3.10 -12.07 51.06
C ALA A 133 -2.54 -13.02 52.16
N VAL A 134 -1.53 -13.83 51.79
CA VAL A 134 -0.55 -14.57 52.64
C VAL A 134 -0.93 -15.97 53.18
N THR A 135 -0.34 -17.00 52.56
CA THR A 135 0.39 -18.16 53.17
C THR A 135 1.17 -18.81 52.00
N ALA A 136 2.48 -19.11 51.98
CA ALA A 136 3.45 -19.68 52.94
C ALA A 136 3.15 -21.15 53.31
N ALA A 137 4.09 -22.11 53.29
CA ALA A 137 5.43 -22.21 52.68
C ALA A 137 5.94 -23.69 52.76
N VAL A 138 7.03 -24.06 52.05
CA VAL A 138 7.81 -25.32 52.21
C VAL A 138 7.07 -26.59 51.72
N SER A 139 7.63 -27.61 51.03
CA SER A 139 8.97 -27.95 50.50
C SER A 139 8.79 -28.61 49.09
N GLN A 140 9.75 -29.25 48.39
CA GLN A 140 11.14 -29.69 48.64
C GLN A 140 11.91 -29.85 47.31
N ALA A 141 13.16 -30.35 47.35
CA ALA A 141 13.89 -30.94 46.23
C ALA A 141 14.46 -32.32 46.68
N PRO A 142 14.84 -33.25 45.78
CA PRO A 142 16.12 -33.11 45.07
C PRO A 142 16.11 -33.57 43.60
N SER A 143 17.23 -33.33 42.90
CA SER A 143 17.53 -33.80 41.56
C SER A 143 18.37 -35.09 41.54
N ILE A 144 18.16 -36.00 40.57
CA ILE A 144 19.25 -36.80 39.95
C ILE A 144 18.95 -37.16 38.47
N ALA A 145 19.93 -36.90 37.61
CA ALA A 145 20.35 -37.52 36.34
C ALA A 145 19.48 -38.51 35.47
N GLN A 146 19.48 -38.22 34.15
CA GLN A 146 19.95 -39.07 33.02
C GLN A 146 19.09 -40.18 32.33
N VAL A 147 19.31 -40.27 31.00
CA VAL A 147 19.04 -41.32 29.97
C VAL A 147 17.60 -41.66 29.50
N SER A 148 17.48 -41.83 28.18
CA SER A 148 16.34 -42.33 27.37
C SER A 148 16.47 -43.85 27.09
N PRO A 149 15.77 -44.49 26.11
CA PRO A 149 14.37 -44.44 25.68
C PRO A 149 13.71 -45.86 25.52
N ALA A 150 12.49 -45.92 24.94
CA ALA A 150 12.00 -46.92 23.94
C ALA A 150 10.79 -47.85 24.26
N ALA A 151 9.94 -48.01 23.23
CA ALA A 151 9.06 -49.15 22.87
C ALA A 151 7.83 -49.51 23.77
N ALA A 152 6.73 -50.14 23.27
CA ALA A 152 6.12 -50.29 21.92
C ALA A 152 4.75 -51.05 22.03
N VAL A 153 4.20 -51.56 20.90
CA VAL A 153 3.17 -52.65 20.75
C VAL A 153 1.69 -52.19 20.86
N THR A 154 0.97 -51.83 19.77
CA THR A 154 0.16 -52.66 18.80
C THR A 154 -1.07 -53.37 19.41
N THR A 155 -2.21 -53.59 18.74
CA THR A 155 -2.52 -53.93 17.32
C THR A 155 -3.60 -52.98 16.70
N ASP A 156 -4.42 -53.22 15.64
CA ASP A 156 -4.78 -54.39 14.79
C ASP A 156 -5.40 -53.96 13.42
N GLU A 157 -5.61 -54.87 12.45
CA GLU A 157 -6.24 -54.57 11.13
C GLU A 157 -6.84 -55.78 10.37
N PRO A 158 -7.89 -55.58 9.54
CA PRO A 158 -8.00 -56.27 8.24
C PRO A 158 -8.67 -55.46 7.10
N SER A 159 -8.48 -55.73 5.79
CA SER A 159 -7.42 -56.46 5.06
C SER A 159 -7.57 -56.39 3.51
N VAL A 160 -6.48 -56.17 2.76
CA VAL A 160 -5.94 -56.97 1.60
C VAL A 160 -6.91 -57.32 0.41
N PRO A 161 -6.56 -57.10 -0.91
CA PRO A 161 -5.25 -57.46 -1.52
C PRO A 161 -4.61 -56.50 -2.56
N ARG A 162 -3.27 -56.58 -2.65
CA ARG A 162 -2.42 -56.18 -3.79
C ARG A 162 -1.27 -57.19 -3.92
N ALA A 163 -0.79 -57.49 -5.13
CA ALA A 163 0.12 -58.62 -5.37
C ALA A 163 1.58 -58.23 -5.67
N ASN A 164 2.50 -58.90 -4.96
CA ASN A 164 3.89 -59.26 -5.24
C ASN A 164 4.80 -58.38 -6.13
N ALA A 165 5.91 -57.93 -5.53
CA ALA A 165 7.26 -58.10 -6.10
C ALA A 165 8.15 -58.78 -5.04
N THR A 166 9.04 -59.70 -5.43
CA THR A 166 9.76 -60.59 -4.50
C THR A 166 11.21 -60.17 -4.23
N VAL A 167 11.69 -60.45 -3.02
CA VAL A 167 13.10 -60.31 -2.62
C VAL A 167 13.76 -61.70 -2.62
N SER A 168 15.04 -61.78 -2.97
CA SER A 168 15.88 -62.99 -2.85
C SER A 168 17.22 -62.64 -2.22
N SER A 169 17.82 -63.57 -1.46
CA SER A 169 18.94 -63.30 -0.55
C SER A 169 20.06 -64.33 -0.65
N THR A 170 21.30 -63.88 -0.92
CA THR A 170 22.53 -64.69 -0.81
C THR A 170 23.75 -63.81 -0.48
N PRO A 171 24.52 -64.11 0.58
CA PRO A 171 25.82 -63.50 0.88
C PRO A 171 26.99 -64.43 0.46
N PRO A 172 28.26 -64.07 0.68
CA PRO A 172 28.97 -63.04 -0.06
C PRO A 172 30.19 -63.60 -0.81
N SER A 173 30.38 -63.22 -2.08
CA SER A 173 31.51 -63.70 -2.89
C SER A 173 32.45 -62.57 -3.32
N ALA A 174 33.76 -62.85 -3.15
CA ALA A 174 34.90 -62.19 -3.80
C ALA A 174 34.87 -60.65 -3.95
N ARG A 175 35.56 -59.99 -3.03
CA ARG A 175 36.14 -58.64 -3.11
C ARG A 175 36.54 -58.21 -4.54
N VAL A 176 35.63 -57.59 -5.27
CA VAL A 176 35.99 -56.55 -6.25
C VAL A 176 36.00 -55.24 -5.46
N VAL A 177 37.21 -54.75 -5.15
CA VAL A 177 37.35 -53.32 -4.90
C VAL A 177 37.03 -52.67 -6.25
N PRO A 178 35.94 -51.89 -6.40
CA PRO A 178 35.74 -51.14 -7.64
C PRO A 178 36.99 -50.28 -7.82
N ALA A 179 37.56 -50.24 -9.02
CA ALA A 179 38.68 -49.34 -9.29
C ALA A 179 38.19 -47.93 -8.98
N VAL A 180 38.61 -47.37 -7.84
CA VAL A 180 38.17 -46.06 -7.39
C VAL A 180 38.89 -45.08 -8.31
N GLY A 181 38.24 -44.80 -9.44
CA GLY A 181 38.78 -43.92 -10.47
C GLY A 181 39.17 -42.60 -9.81
N ILE A 182 40.25 -41.99 -10.30
CA ILE A 182 40.75 -40.75 -9.70
C ILE A 182 39.62 -39.71 -9.65
N GLU A 183 38.74 -39.68 -10.66
CA GLU A 183 37.42 -39.01 -10.68
C GLU A 183 36.57 -39.15 -9.41
N SER A 184 36.40 -40.36 -8.87
CA SER A 184 35.55 -40.65 -7.70
C SER A 184 36.20 -40.35 -6.36
N ILE A 185 37.53 -40.14 -6.32
CA ILE A 185 38.22 -39.56 -5.17
C ILE A 185 38.27 -38.03 -5.31
N LEU A 186 38.51 -37.52 -6.52
CA LEU A 186 38.48 -36.09 -6.83
C LEU A 186 37.12 -35.49 -6.52
N SER A 187 36.00 -36.15 -6.84
CA SER A 187 34.65 -35.62 -6.58
C SER A 187 34.36 -35.36 -5.09
N ILE A 188 35.01 -36.08 -4.17
CA ILE A 188 34.91 -35.85 -2.72
C ILE A 188 35.52 -34.48 -2.34
N PHE A 189 36.47 -33.97 -3.13
CA PHE A 189 37.16 -32.69 -2.92
C PHE A 189 36.72 -31.60 -3.91
N PHE A 190 36.31 -31.96 -5.13
CA PHE A 190 36.06 -31.09 -6.27
C PHE A 190 34.75 -31.51 -6.97
N SER A 191 33.61 -31.07 -6.43
CA SER A 191 32.30 -31.29 -7.07
C SER A 191 31.28 -30.26 -6.62
N ASN A 192 30.35 -29.88 -7.50
CA ASN A 192 29.13 -29.19 -7.10
C ASN A 192 28.16 -30.19 -6.47
N GLY A 193 27.30 -29.69 -5.58
CA GLY A 193 26.18 -30.46 -5.05
C GLY A 193 25.16 -30.86 -6.14
N THR A 194 24.33 -31.85 -5.81
CA THR A 194 23.22 -32.36 -6.62
C THR A 194 21.96 -32.52 -5.76
N ALA A 195 20.77 -32.66 -6.35
CA ALA A 195 19.52 -32.81 -5.57
C ALA A 195 19.53 -33.97 -4.56
N ALA A 196 20.29 -35.05 -4.82
CA ALA A 196 20.46 -36.19 -3.92
C ALA A 196 21.60 -36.01 -2.89
N HIS A 197 22.62 -35.23 -3.24
CA HIS A 197 23.78 -34.92 -2.40
C HIS A 197 24.03 -33.40 -2.46
N PRO A 198 23.27 -32.58 -1.71
CA PRO A 198 23.24 -31.14 -1.95
C PRO A 198 24.53 -30.41 -1.59
N ASN A 199 25.34 -30.96 -0.67
CA ASN A 199 26.62 -30.36 -0.33
C ASN A 199 27.67 -30.64 -1.41
N ALA A 200 28.54 -29.66 -1.65
CA ALA A 200 29.69 -29.75 -2.55
C ALA A 200 30.84 -30.59 -1.97
N GLY A 201 31.82 -30.90 -2.83
CA GLY A 201 33.11 -31.46 -2.46
C GLY A 201 33.92 -30.52 -1.56
N LEU A 202 34.75 -31.10 -0.69
CA LEU A 202 35.39 -30.42 0.44
C LEU A 202 36.25 -29.19 0.10
N LEU A 203 36.95 -29.18 -1.04
CA LEU A 203 37.88 -28.10 -1.40
C LEU A 203 37.24 -27.08 -2.34
N MET A 204 36.49 -27.52 -3.35
CA MET A 204 35.88 -26.62 -4.33
C MET A 204 34.56 -27.16 -4.89
N GLY A 205 33.57 -26.28 -4.94
CA GLY A 205 32.28 -26.53 -5.56
C GLY A 205 31.15 -25.77 -4.88
N ASN A 206 30.11 -25.47 -5.66
CA ASN A 206 28.91 -24.80 -5.20
C ASN A 206 27.90 -25.80 -4.63
N GLY A 207 27.22 -25.43 -3.55
CA GLY A 207 26.10 -26.21 -3.04
C GLY A 207 24.90 -26.23 -4.00
N PHE A 208 24.08 -27.26 -3.93
CA PHE A 208 22.91 -27.41 -4.80
C PHE A 208 21.82 -26.40 -4.46
N SER A 209 21.29 -25.72 -5.49
CA SER A 209 20.15 -24.81 -5.39
C SER A 209 18.88 -25.51 -5.81
N TYR A 210 17.89 -25.59 -4.91
CA TYR A 210 16.62 -26.28 -5.18
C TYR A 210 15.62 -25.41 -5.95
N THR A 211 14.70 -26.08 -6.64
CA THR A 211 13.63 -25.50 -7.47
C THR A 211 12.38 -26.39 -7.40
N SER A 212 11.22 -25.90 -7.86
CA SER A 212 9.97 -26.69 -7.97
C SER A 212 10.12 -28.00 -8.74
N ALA A 213 11.02 -28.06 -9.73
CA ALA A 213 11.31 -29.27 -10.51
C ALA A 213 12.27 -30.26 -9.82
N THR A 214 12.88 -29.87 -8.69
CA THR A 214 13.91 -30.64 -7.99
C THR A 214 13.65 -30.83 -6.49
N CYS A 215 12.63 -30.17 -5.94
CA CYS A 215 12.09 -30.40 -4.60
C CYS A 215 10.55 -30.21 -4.60
N PRO A 216 9.77 -31.21 -4.16
CA PRO A 216 8.31 -31.14 -4.12
C PRO A 216 7.76 -30.59 -2.79
N SER A 217 8.62 -30.09 -1.90
CA SER A 217 8.26 -29.62 -0.54
C SER A 217 9.34 -28.63 -0.05
N VAL A 218 9.59 -28.52 1.26
CA VAL A 218 10.66 -27.70 1.85
C VAL A 218 12.04 -28.32 1.60
N CYS A 219 12.97 -27.59 0.97
CA CYS A 219 14.36 -28.05 0.80
C CYS A 219 15.40 -26.99 1.16
N ASN A 220 16.31 -27.34 2.08
CA ASN A 220 17.46 -26.53 2.43
C ASN A 220 18.55 -26.59 1.35
N GLY A 221 19.07 -25.44 0.94
CA GLY A 221 20.15 -25.32 -0.03
C GLY A 221 21.47 -25.92 0.45
N GLY A 222 22.25 -26.45 -0.49
CA GLY A 222 23.49 -27.16 -0.20
C GLY A 222 24.62 -26.27 0.33
N ARG A 223 25.49 -26.82 1.19
CA ARG A 223 26.72 -26.14 1.62
C ARG A 223 27.81 -26.24 0.56
N ALA A 224 28.65 -25.22 0.47
CA ALA A 224 29.79 -25.21 -0.45
C ALA A 224 31.03 -25.94 0.11
N GLY A 225 32.02 -26.15 -0.75
CA GLY A 225 33.39 -26.48 -0.35
C GLY A 225 34.14 -25.25 0.19
N ILE A 226 35.45 -25.41 0.48
CA ILE A 226 36.31 -24.28 0.91
C ILE A 226 36.23 -23.09 -0.07
N PHE A 227 36.16 -23.37 -1.38
CA PHE A 227 35.87 -22.40 -2.43
C PHE A 227 34.54 -22.74 -3.13
N GLY A 228 33.50 -21.93 -2.93
CA GLY A 228 32.23 -22.05 -3.65
C GLY A 228 31.08 -21.34 -2.96
N ASN A 229 30.02 -21.12 -3.71
CA ASN A 229 28.80 -20.48 -3.23
C ASN A 229 27.85 -21.50 -2.60
N GLY A 230 27.15 -21.10 -1.54
CA GLY A 230 26.05 -21.87 -1.00
C GLY A 230 24.87 -21.96 -1.97
N GLY A 231 24.19 -23.10 -1.97
CA GLY A 231 23.00 -23.33 -2.79
C GLY A 231 21.77 -22.62 -2.21
N ALA A 232 20.85 -22.19 -3.07
CA ALA A 232 19.58 -21.63 -2.63
C ALA A 232 18.63 -22.71 -2.06
N GLY A 233 17.95 -22.38 -0.97
CA GLY A 233 16.82 -23.17 -0.49
C GLY A 233 15.56 -22.92 -1.32
N TYR A 234 14.56 -23.79 -1.15
CA TYR A 234 13.28 -23.73 -1.85
C TYR A 234 12.14 -23.97 -0.86
N ASN A 235 11.00 -23.29 -1.09
CA ASN A 235 9.75 -23.45 -0.35
C ASN A 235 9.94 -23.36 1.17
N GLY A 236 10.34 -22.19 1.68
CA GLY A 236 10.67 -21.97 3.09
C GLY A 236 11.98 -22.61 3.57
N GLY A 237 12.68 -23.39 2.73
CA GLY A 237 13.96 -23.99 3.10
C GLY A 237 15.12 -22.98 3.18
N ASN A 238 16.01 -23.15 4.15
CA ASN A 238 17.14 -22.25 4.40
C ASN A 238 18.20 -22.35 3.29
N GLY A 239 18.89 -21.24 3.01
CA GLY A 239 20.04 -21.18 2.12
C GLY A 239 21.28 -21.86 2.70
N GLY A 240 22.06 -22.49 1.83
CA GLY A 240 23.31 -23.15 2.23
C GLY A 240 24.42 -22.15 2.55
N ALA A 241 25.27 -22.47 3.52
CA ALA A 241 26.45 -21.67 3.85
C ALA A 241 27.61 -21.92 2.86
N ALA A 242 28.39 -20.87 2.59
CA ALA A 242 29.67 -20.98 1.89
C ALA A 242 30.82 -21.44 2.82
N GLY A 243 31.99 -21.73 2.24
CA GLY A 243 33.18 -22.20 2.97
C GLY A 243 34.08 -21.07 3.48
N LEU A 244 35.32 -21.01 3.00
CA LEU A 244 36.21 -19.85 3.25
C LEU A 244 35.95 -18.74 2.23
N PHE A 245 35.61 -19.10 0.99
CA PHE A 245 35.37 -18.16 -0.11
C PHE A 245 34.09 -18.51 -0.86
N GLY A 246 33.25 -17.51 -1.12
CA GLY A 246 32.00 -17.62 -1.88
C GLY A 246 30.80 -17.06 -1.14
N ASP A 247 29.74 -16.75 -1.88
CA ASP A 247 28.51 -16.15 -1.35
C ASP A 247 27.59 -17.20 -0.71
N GLY A 248 26.89 -16.82 0.36
CA GLY A 248 25.86 -17.64 0.97
C GLY A 248 24.64 -17.80 0.06
N GLY A 249 24.05 -18.98 0.07
CA GLY A 249 22.84 -19.27 -0.70
C GLY A 249 21.62 -18.53 -0.14
N LYS A 250 20.66 -18.19 -1.00
CA LYS A 250 19.41 -17.54 -0.56
C LYS A 250 18.50 -18.51 0.17
N GLY A 251 17.76 -18.02 1.16
CA GLY A 251 16.59 -18.72 1.69
C GLY A 251 15.48 -18.79 0.64
N GLY A 252 14.73 -19.89 0.67
CA GLY A 252 13.55 -20.06 -0.17
C GLY A 252 12.38 -19.27 0.39
N ALA A 253 11.70 -18.48 -0.45
CA ALA A 253 10.37 -18.01 -0.13
C ALA A 253 9.41 -19.22 -0.01
N ALA A 254 8.40 -19.12 0.84
CA ALA A 254 7.43 -20.19 1.06
C ALA A 254 6.25 -20.13 0.08
N VAL A 255 5.62 -21.29 -0.16
CA VAL A 255 4.24 -21.36 -0.70
C VAL A 255 3.30 -21.92 0.37
N ALA A 256 2.01 -21.56 0.29
CA ALA A 256 1.02 -21.81 1.34
C ALA A 256 0.67 -23.30 1.57
N THR A 257 1.24 -24.23 0.79
CA THR A 257 0.96 -25.67 0.84
C THR A 257 1.94 -26.48 1.70
N ASP A 258 3.09 -25.92 2.08
CA ASP A 258 4.18 -26.68 2.69
C ASP A 258 4.82 -25.97 3.89
N GLY A 259 5.15 -26.75 4.91
CA GLY A 259 5.73 -26.22 6.16
C GLY A 259 4.76 -25.31 6.92
N ASN A 260 5.31 -24.36 7.68
CA ASN A 260 4.56 -23.33 8.40
C ASN A 260 4.45 -22.02 7.59
N GLY A 261 4.59 -22.08 6.26
CA GLY A 261 4.55 -20.92 5.37
C GLY A 261 5.68 -19.88 5.58
N SER A 262 6.66 -20.13 6.45
CA SER A 262 7.69 -19.15 6.80
C SER A 262 8.85 -19.16 5.81
N GLY A 263 9.41 -17.98 5.54
CA GLY A 263 10.57 -17.85 4.66
C GLY A 263 11.83 -18.44 5.28
N GLY A 264 12.65 -19.13 4.48
CA GLY A 264 13.89 -19.73 4.97
C GLY A 264 14.99 -18.69 5.23
N ASP A 265 15.87 -18.94 6.19
CA ASP A 265 17.03 -18.07 6.44
C ASP A 265 18.01 -18.08 5.27
N GLY A 266 18.72 -16.97 5.08
CA GLY A 266 19.86 -16.84 4.19
C GLY A 266 21.10 -17.56 4.72
N GLY A 267 21.81 -18.24 3.82
CA GLY A 267 23.08 -18.89 4.13
C GLY A 267 24.18 -17.87 4.45
N ARG A 268 25.09 -18.24 5.35
CA ARG A 268 26.26 -17.38 5.68
C ARG A 268 27.25 -17.31 4.53
N GLY A 269 27.85 -16.13 4.35
CA GLY A 269 28.94 -15.90 3.40
C GLY A 269 30.25 -16.55 3.84
N GLY A 270 31.19 -16.70 2.90
CA GLY A 270 32.48 -17.34 3.14
C GLY A 270 33.29 -16.63 4.22
N LEU A 271 33.91 -17.41 5.11
CA LEU A 271 34.61 -16.91 6.31
C LEU A 271 35.68 -15.84 6.01
N ILE A 272 36.39 -15.96 4.88
CA ILE A 272 37.37 -14.98 4.43
C ILE A 272 36.70 -13.95 3.52
N MET A 273 36.06 -14.38 2.43
CA MET A 273 35.38 -13.46 1.52
C MET A 273 34.09 -14.06 0.94
N GLY A 274 32.99 -13.34 1.13
CA GLY A 274 31.67 -13.73 0.65
C GLY A 274 30.57 -12.93 1.28
N ASN A 275 29.56 -12.57 0.49
CA ASN A 275 28.34 -11.95 0.99
C ASN A 275 27.43 -13.03 1.60
N GLY A 276 26.59 -12.65 2.57
CA GLY A 276 25.52 -13.52 3.03
C GLY A 276 24.37 -13.59 2.02
N GLY A 277 23.67 -14.72 2.00
CA GLY A 277 22.45 -14.88 1.23
C GLY A 277 21.30 -14.10 1.84
N SER A 278 20.36 -13.62 1.03
CA SER A 278 19.11 -13.04 1.53
C SER A 278 18.22 -14.13 2.14
N GLY A 279 17.42 -13.78 3.14
CA GLY A 279 16.29 -14.58 3.57
C GLY A 279 15.23 -14.73 2.47
N GLY A 280 14.35 -15.73 2.65
CA GLY A 280 13.13 -15.89 1.87
C GLY A 280 11.96 -15.14 2.50
N ASN A 281 10.95 -14.80 1.70
CA ASN A 281 9.72 -14.20 2.23
C ASN A 281 8.79 -15.28 2.82
N GLY A 282 8.08 -14.91 3.88
CA GLY A 282 6.91 -15.65 4.37
C GLY A 282 5.72 -15.51 3.40
N THR A 283 4.75 -16.42 3.54
CA THR A 283 3.54 -16.47 2.69
C THR A 283 2.27 -16.17 3.51
N GLN A 284 1.16 -15.89 2.84
CA GLN A 284 -0.12 -15.62 3.51
C GLN A 284 -0.67 -16.91 4.13
N THR A 285 -0.98 -16.89 5.43
CA THR A 285 -1.59 -18.01 6.17
C THR A 285 -2.53 -17.49 7.27
N GLN A 286 -3.21 -18.37 8.01
CA GLN A 286 -4.12 -17.95 9.09
C GLN A 286 -3.43 -17.09 10.16
N GLY A 287 -2.30 -17.55 10.72
CA GLY A 287 -1.47 -16.77 11.65
C GLY A 287 -0.35 -15.98 10.98
N GLY A 288 -0.41 -15.84 9.65
CA GLY A 288 0.70 -15.38 8.83
C GLY A 288 1.93 -16.29 8.95
N ALA A 289 3.07 -15.83 8.44
CA ALA A 289 4.33 -16.54 8.55
C ALA A 289 5.51 -15.56 8.47
N THR A 290 6.57 -15.80 9.24
CA THR A 290 7.70 -14.86 9.37
C THR A 290 8.56 -14.80 8.11
N GLY A 291 9.22 -13.66 7.91
CA GLY A 291 10.33 -13.57 6.97
C GLY A 291 11.54 -14.35 7.49
N GLY A 292 12.31 -14.95 6.59
CA GLY A 292 13.58 -15.58 6.93
C GLY A 292 14.68 -14.54 7.14
N ASN A 293 15.63 -14.81 8.04
CA ASN A 293 16.69 -13.85 8.34
C ASN A 293 17.72 -13.78 7.21
N GLY A 294 18.41 -12.65 7.07
CA GLY A 294 19.57 -12.52 6.20
C GLY A 294 20.79 -13.23 6.78
N GLY A 295 21.59 -13.87 5.93
CA GLY A 295 22.87 -14.44 6.35
C GLY A 295 23.91 -13.36 6.61
N SER A 296 24.71 -13.48 7.66
CA SER A 296 25.89 -12.62 7.88
C SER A 296 27.05 -13.00 6.94
N ALA A 297 27.91 -12.04 6.64
CA ALA A 297 29.19 -12.23 5.95
C ALA A 297 30.33 -12.70 6.90
N GLY A 298 31.47 -13.08 6.32
CA GLY A 298 32.69 -13.44 7.05
C GLY A 298 33.57 -12.23 7.39
N PHE A 299 34.84 -12.26 7.00
CA PHE A 299 35.77 -11.14 7.18
C PHE A 299 35.55 -9.99 6.18
N PHE A 300 35.22 -10.31 4.92
CA PHE A 300 34.98 -9.36 3.84
C PHE A 300 33.71 -9.71 3.05
N GLY A 301 32.71 -8.83 3.03
CA GLY A 301 31.45 -9.06 2.31
C GLY A 301 30.28 -8.30 2.93
N ARG A 302 29.12 -8.29 2.26
CA ARG A 302 27.89 -7.68 2.79
C ARG A 302 26.99 -8.73 3.43
N GLY A 303 26.26 -8.33 4.46
CA GLY A 303 25.15 -9.14 4.96
C GLY A 303 24.05 -9.28 3.90
N GLY A 304 23.33 -10.39 3.93
CA GLY A 304 22.11 -10.55 3.16
C GLY A 304 20.94 -9.81 3.81
N ASN A 305 19.99 -9.32 3.01
CA ASN A 305 18.75 -8.77 3.57
C ASN A 305 17.90 -9.87 4.20
N GLY A 306 17.12 -9.55 5.23
CA GLY A 306 15.99 -10.35 5.65
C GLY A 306 14.90 -10.40 4.59
N GLY A 307 14.07 -11.43 4.65
CA GLY A 307 12.84 -11.54 3.85
C GLY A 307 11.67 -10.84 4.54
N ASN A 308 10.69 -10.42 3.74
CA ASN A 308 9.44 -9.86 4.28
C ASN A 308 8.57 -10.97 4.87
N ALA A 309 7.79 -10.65 5.90
CA ALA A 309 6.79 -11.57 6.43
C ALA A 309 5.57 -11.67 5.50
N GLY A 310 4.80 -12.74 5.68
CA GLY A 310 3.51 -12.94 5.01
C GLY A 310 2.38 -12.16 5.68
N VAL A 311 1.20 -12.17 5.07
CA VAL A 311 -0.01 -11.59 5.66
C VAL A 311 -0.70 -12.61 6.57
N ALA A 312 -1.13 -12.20 7.76
CA ALA A 312 -2.02 -12.97 8.62
C ALA A 312 -3.49 -12.68 8.29
N LEU A 313 -4.30 -13.73 8.21
CA LEU A 313 -5.77 -13.58 8.18
C LEU A 313 -6.33 -13.26 9.58
N GLY A 314 -5.68 -13.74 10.65
CA GLY A 314 -6.08 -13.55 12.04
C GLY A 314 -5.46 -12.34 12.76
N THR A 315 -5.74 -12.22 14.06
CA THR A 315 -5.37 -11.10 14.95
C THR A 315 -3.89 -10.73 15.07
N GLU A 316 -2.92 -11.62 14.84
CA GLU A 316 -1.49 -11.31 15.02
C GLU A 316 -0.70 -11.44 13.71
N GLY A 317 -0.07 -10.34 13.30
CA GLY A 317 0.79 -10.26 12.14
C GLY A 317 2.22 -10.77 12.41
N PRO A 318 2.82 -11.53 11.50
CA PRO A 318 4.16 -12.11 11.68
C PRO A 318 5.29 -11.07 11.54
N VAL A 319 6.40 -11.29 12.24
CA VAL A 319 7.58 -10.39 12.23
C VAL A 319 8.40 -10.59 10.94
N GLY A 320 8.94 -9.48 10.40
CA GLY A 320 9.88 -9.50 9.28
C GLY A 320 11.22 -10.14 9.65
N GLY A 321 11.94 -10.70 8.67
CA GLY A 321 13.26 -11.29 8.93
C GLY A 321 14.31 -10.21 9.19
N ASN A 322 15.22 -10.42 10.15
CA ASN A 322 16.29 -9.46 10.41
C ASN A 322 17.36 -9.51 9.30
N GLY A 323 18.04 -8.40 9.06
CA GLY A 323 19.18 -8.32 8.16
C GLY A 323 20.43 -9.00 8.75
N GLY A 324 21.25 -9.61 7.88
CA GLY A 324 22.52 -10.20 8.27
C GLY A 324 23.64 -9.17 8.39
N ASP A 325 24.69 -9.49 9.15
CA ASP A 325 25.81 -8.57 9.40
C ASP A 325 26.78 -8.44 8.22
N GLY A 326 27.35 -7.25 8.05
CA GLY A 326 28.48 -6.98 7.17
C GLY A 326 29.81 -7.53 7.71
N GLY A 327 30.74 -7.82 6.80
CA GLY A 327 31.98 -8.50 7.12
C GLY A 327 32.89 -7.72 8.07
N VAL A 328 33.58 -8.46 8.96
CA VAL A 328 34.33 -7.94 10.12
C VAL A 328 35.26 -6.76 9.82
N PHE A 329 35.92 -6.76 8.65
CA PHE A 329 36.87 -5.71 8.23
C PHE A 329 36.37 -4.84 7.07
N TRP A 330 35.37 -5.30 6.31
CA TRP A 330 34.70 -4.51 5.29
C TRP A 330 33.35 -5.12 4.92
N GLY A 331 32.31 -4.30 4.95
CA GLY A 331 30.95 -4.74 4.65
C GLY A 331 29.88 -3.73 5.05
N ASN A 332 28.76 -3.77 4.34
CA ASN A 332 27.49 -3.22 4.80
C ASN A 332 26.69 -4.33 5.46
N GLY A 333 25.84 -3.98 6.44
CA GLY A 333 24.75 -4.85 6.86
C GLY A 333 23.71 -5.03 5.75
N GLY A 334 22.94 -6.11 5.83
CA GLY A 334 21.73 -6.27 5.02
C GLY A 334 20.54 -5.57 5.69
N ASN A 335 19.56 -5.13 4.91
CA ASN A 335 18.33 -4.55 5.48
C ASN A 335 17.48 -5.63 6.14
N GLY A 336 16.70 -5.25 7.16
CA GLY A 336 15.58 -6.07 7.62
C GLY A 336 14.43 -6.10 6.59
N GLY A 337 13.59 -7.13 6.67
CA GLY A 337 12.38 -7.27 5.86
C GLY A 337 11.15 -6.68 6.53
N ASP A 338 10.14 -6.31 5.76
CA ASP A 338 8.90 -5.72 6.29
C ASP A 338 8.08 -6.74 7.10
N GLY A 339 7.40 -6.25 8.14
CA GLY A 339 6.47 -6.98 8.99
C GLY A 339 5.12 -7.25 8.31
N GLY A 340 4.44 -8.28 8.78
CA GLY A 340 3.21 -8.79 8.18
C GLY A 340 1.97 -8.06 8.66
N ASN A 341 1.06 -7.75 7.73
CA ASN A 341 -0.27 -7.23 8.04
C ASN A 341 -1.09 -8.28 8.83
N ALA A 342 -2.03 -7.81 9.64
CA ALA A 342 -3.07 -8.64 10.27
C ALA A 342 -4.45 -8.15 9.80
N ILE A 343 -5.21 -9.00 9.10
CA ILE A 343 -6.48 -8.61 8.46
C ILE A 343 -7.62 -8.48 9.46
N GLU A 344 -7.70 -9.37 10.45
CA GLU A 344 -8.81 -9.45 11.42
C GLU A 344 -9.05 -8.12 12.15
N TYR A 345 -10.34 -7.78 12.36
CA TYR A 345 -10.77 -6.57 13.03
C TYR A 345 -10.12 -6.38 14.41
N GLY A 346 -9.45 -5.25 14.63
CA GLY A 346 -8.71 -4.98 15.88
C GLY A 346 -7.44 -5.83 16.09
N GLY A 347 -6.94 -6.52 15.06
CA GLY A 347 -5.66 -7.24 15.13
C GLY A 347 -4.45 -6.31 15.27
N LYS A 348 -3.32 -6.85 15.78
CA LYS A 348 -2.01 -6.19 15.77
C LYS A 348 -1.11 -6.79 14.69
N ALA A 349 -0.51 -5.94 13.86
CA ALA A 349 0.45 -6.35 12.85
C ALA A 349 1.89 -6.55 13.39
N GLY A 350 2.71 -7.25 12.62
CA GLY A 350 4.07 -7.63 13.01
C GLY A 350 5.08 -6.49 12.87
N LYS A 351 6.08 -6.47 13.77
CA LYS A 351 7.24 -5.55 13.68
C LYS A 351 8.02 -5.84 12.39
N GLY A 352 8.61 -4.80 11.79
CA GLY A 352 9.64 -4.97 10.78
C GLY A 352 10.89 -5.64 11.35
N GLY A 353 11.59 -6.43 10.54
CA GLY A 353 12.88 -7.00 10.96
C GLY A 353 13.94 -5.91 11.12
N ASP A 354 14.86 -6.08 12.05
CA ASP A 354 15.93 -5.10 12.30
C ASP A 354 17.01 -5.17 11.21
N GLY A 355 17.68 -4.06 10.95
CA GLY A 355 18.81 -4.00 10.03
C GLY A 355 20.09 -4.61 10.61
N GLY A 356 20.86 -5.31 9.78
CA GLY A 356 22.11 -5.95 10.22
C GLY A 356 23.24 -4.94 10.46
N ASP A 357 24.16 -5.29 11.36
CA ASP A 357 25.30 -4.44 11.73
C ASP A 357 26.37 -4.36 10.62
N THR A 358 27.27 -3.40 10.74
CA THR A 358 28.59 -3.44 10.06
C THR A 358 29.64 -4.09 10.95
N GLY A 359 30.59 -4.79 10.33
CA GLY A 359 31.64 -5.52 11.04
C GLY A 359 32.42 -4.67 12.05
N LEU A 360 32.71 -5.25 13.23
CA LEU A 360 33.30 -4.59 14.40
C LEU A 360 34.55 -3.74 14.11
N PHE A 361 35.37 -4.14 13.13
CA PHE A 361 36.61 -3.49 12.71
C PHE A 361 36.53 -2.93 11.27
N SER A 362 35.32 -2.66 10.77
CA SER A 362 35.11 -2.32 9.36
C SER A 362 35.82 -1.02 8.96
N MET A 363 36.66 -1.08 7.93
CA MET A 363 37.32 0.10 7.35
C MET A 363 36.34 1.05 6.64
N GLY A 364 35.14 0.56 6.29
CA GLY A 364 34.11 1.30 5.59
C GLY A 364 32.83 0.49 5.45
N GLY A 365 31.68 1.06 5.84
CA GLY A 365 30.39 0.39 5.73
C GLY A 365 29.19 1.29 6.03
N VAL A 366 28.01 0.78 5.69
CA VAL A 366 26.71 1.32 6.12
C VAL A 366 25.90 0.20 6.78
N GLY A 367 25.28 0.46 7.92
CA GLY A 367 24.35 -0.47 8.57
C GLY A 367 23.12 -0.75 7.71
N GLY A 368 22.50 -1.91 7.89
CA GLY A 368 21.23 -2.21 7.23
C GLY A 368 20.11 -1.29 7.73
N ASN A 369 19.20 -0.88 6.85
CA ASN A 369 17.97 -0.25 7.33
C ASN A 369 17.05 -1.29 7.97
N GLY A 370 16.28 -0.90 8.99
CA GLY A 370 15.17 -1.69 9.49
C GLY A 370 14.03 -1.80 8.46
N GLY A 371 13.30 -2.92 8.49
CA GLY A 371 12.07 -3.10 7.71
C GLY A 371 10.91 -2.32 8.31
N ASN A 372 9.86 -2.06 7.52
CA ASN A 372 8.68 -1.35 8.00
C ASN A 372 7.75 -2.30 8.78
N GLY A 373 6.96 -1.76 9.71
CA GLY A 373 5.91 -2.52 10.40
C GLY A 373 4.72 -2.81 9.48
N GLY A 374 4.03 -3.93 9.74
CA GLY A 374 2.81 -4.31 9.01
C GLY A 374 1.58 -3.48 9.40
N LYS A 375 0.51 -3.57 8.62
CA LYS A 375 -0.74 -2.82 8.80
C LYS A 375 -1.85 -3.67 9.43
N ALA A 376 -2.56 -3.14 10.42
CA ALA A 376 -3.73 -3.72 11.09
C ALA A 376 -4.41 -2.65 11.96
N GLY A 377 -5.41 -3.00 12.79
CA GLY A 377 -6.05 -2.04 13.71
C GLY A 377 -5.03 -1.43 14.68
N TYR A 378 -4.09 -2.24 15.15
CA TYR A 378 -2.84 -1.81 15.76
C TYR A 378 -1.69 -2.05 14.79
N GLY A 379 -1.05 -0.98 14.32
CA GLY A 379 0.10 -1.06 13.44
C GLY A 379 1.28 -1.81 14.08
N GLY A 380 2.04 -2.52 13.25
CA GLY A 380 3.30 -3.13 13.66
C GLY A 380 4.39 -2.08 13.81
N ASP A 381 5.32 -2.28 14.73
CA ASP A 381 6.40 -1.31 14.96
C ASP A 381 7.48 -1.42 13.86
N GLY A 382 8.22 -0.34 13.61
CA GLY A 382 9.35 -0.36 12.67
C GLY A 382 10.49 -1.23 13.19
N GLY A 383 11.22 -1.89 12.29
CA GLY A 383 12.50 -2.52 12.59
C GLY A 383 13.58 -1.47 12.87
N ASP A 384 14.53 -1.78 13.74
CA ASP A 384 15.57 -0.82 14.13
C ASP A 384 16.73 -0.81 13.11
N GLY A 385 17.43 0.31 12.98
CA GLY A 385 18.55 0.47 12.05
C GLY A 385 19.84 -0.16 12.56
N GLY A 386 20.54 -0.89 11.69
CA GLY A 386 21.77 -1.61 12.03
C GLY A 386 22.96 -0.70 12.37
N ASP A 387 23.82 -1.18 13.26
CA ASP A 387 24.82 -0.37 13.96
C ASP A 387 26.16 -0.26 13.19
N SER A 388 26.89 0.84 13.45
CA SER A 388 28.28 0.98 13.02
C SER A 388 29.25 0.20 13.91
N GLY A 389 30.14 -0.58 13.29
CA GLY A 389 31.17 -1.35 13.99
C GLY A 389 32.01 -0.47 14.92
N ARG A 390 32.14 -0.88 16.19
CA ARG A 390 32.64 -0.03 17.28
C ARG A 390 34.10 0.43 17.16
N PHE A 391 34.90 -0.14 16.25
CA PHE A 391 36.25 0.34 15.91
C PHE A 391 36.39 0.82 14.47
N SER A 392 35.27 1.03 13.76
CA SER A 392 35.24 1.46 12.37
C SER A 392 35.87 2.83 12.17
N LEU A 393 36.65 2.97 11.09
CA LEU A 393 37.32 4.22 10.72
C LEU A 393 36.33 5.26 10.16
N TYR A 394 35.41 4.81 9.28
CA TYR A 394 34.31 5.58 8.73
C TYR A 394 33.10 4.68 8.49
N SER A 395 31.96 4.94 9.14
CA SER A 395 30.72 4.20 8.88
C SER A 395 29.46 4.98 9.23
N ILE A 396 28.36 4.62 8.57
CA ILE A 396 27.05 5.25 8.73
C ILE A 396 26.09 4.19 9.30
N GLY A 397 25.34 4.52 10.36
CA GLY A 397 24.29 3.65 10.87
C GLY A 397 23.10 3.55 9.91
N GLY A 398 22.42 2.41 9.91
CA GLY A 398 21.21 2.21 9.10
C GLY A 398 20.03 3.05 9.62
N ASN A 399 19.08 3.38 8.75
CA ASN A 399 17.86 4.06 9.19
C ASN A 399 16.89 3.07 9.85
N GLY A 400 16.13 3.51 10.84
CA GLY A 400 14.97 2.78 11.34
C GLY A 400 13.85 2.69 10.30
N GLY A 401 13.12 1.59 10.30
CA GLY A 401 11.94 1.39 9.45
C GLY A 401 10.72 2.15 9.96
N ALA A 402 9.78 2.47 9.07
CA ALA A 402 8.55 3.15 9.48
C ALA A 402 7.63 2.19 10.27
N GLY A 403 6.87 2.74 11.23
CA GLY A 403 5.76 2.06 11.84
C GLY A 403 4.61 1.83 10.86
N GLY A 404 3.85 0.76 11.08
CA GLY A 404 2.74 0.37 10.22
C GLY A 404 1.47 1.21 10.44
N ASP A 405 0.73 1.44 9.36
CA ASP A 405 -0.51 2.21 9.39
C ASP A 405 -1.68 1.42 9.99
N SER A 406 -2.53 2.10 10.75
CA SER A 406 -3.90 1.69 11.06
C SER A 406 -4.90 2.12 9.96
N PRO A 407 -6.16 1.64 9.99
CA PRO A 407 -7.21 2.11 9.08
C PRO A 407 -7.40 3.63 9.14
N GLN A 408 -7.74 4.29 8.03
CA GLN A 408 -8.02 5.73 8.02
C GLN A 408 -9.19 6.11 8.94
N GLN A 409 -10.22 5.25 8.99
CA GLN A 409 -11.40 5.34 9.84
C GLN A 409 -11.70 3.93 10.36
N GLY A 410 -11.72 3.74 11.68
CA GLY A 410 -11.73 2.42 12.32
C GLY A 410 -12.38 2.40 13.70
N HIS A 411 -11.78 1.71 14.67
CA HIS A 411 -12.24 1.63 16.06
C HIS A 411 -11.64 2.73 16.95
N GLU A 412 -12.30 3.10 18.05
CA GLU A 412 -11.84 4.16 18.97
C GLU A 412 -10.47 3.88 19.64
N ASP A 413 -10.02 2.63 19.62
CA ASP A 413 -8.73 2.18 20.16
C ASP A 413 -7.64 1.93 19.10
N ASP A 414 -7.95 2.03 17.79
CA ASP A 414 -6.99 1.76 16.71
C ASP A 414 -5.79 2.71 16.78
N TYR A 415 -4.57 2.19 16.59
CA TYR A 415 -3.34 2.94 16.80
C TYR A 415 -2.24 2.59 15.80
N GLY A 416 -1.47 3.59 15.37
CA GLY A 416 -0.35 3.42 14.44
C GLY A 416 0.87 2.82 15.13
N GLY A 417 1.63 1.99 14.42
CA GLY A 417 2.88 1.43 14.96
C GLY A 417 3.95 2.50 15.16
N HIS A 418 4.83 2.31 16.14
CA HIS A 418 5.94 3.24 16.38
C HIS A 418 7.03 3.07 15.31
N GLY A 419 7.74 4.15 14.95
CA GLY A 419 8.90 4.07 14.07
C GLY A 419 10.13 3.48 14.78
N GLY A 420 10.95 2.69 14.06
CA GLY A 420 12.17 2.10 14.62
C GLY A 420 13.30 3.11 14.87
N GLU A 421 14.21 2.81 15.79
CA GLU A 421 15.37 3.64 16.08
C GLU A 421 16.40 3.64 14.92
N GLY A 422 17.13 4.75 14.77
CA GLY A 422 18.24 4.85 13.83
C GLY A 422 19.54 4.25 14.39
N GLY A 423 20.22 3.44 13.60
CA GLY A 423 21.49 2.81 13.98
C GLY A 423 22.62 3.82 14.20
N ARG A 424 23.61 3.48 15.02
CA ARG A 424 24.68 4.41 15.42
C ARG A 424 25.76 4.55 14.36
N GLY A 425 26.44 5.70 14.36
CA GLY A 425 27.57 6.02 13.49
C GLY A 425 28.94 5.58 14.05
N GLY A 426 29.93 5.48 13.17
CA GLY A 426 31.28 5.00 13.49
C GLY A 426 32.02 5.79 14.59
N LEU A 427 32.82 5.07 15.40
CA LEU A 427 33.51 5.63 16.56
C LEU A 427 34.58 6.67 16.18
N TRP A 428 35.27 6.52 15.05
CA TRP A 428 36.35 7.43 14.65
C TRP A 428 35.88 8.54 13.72
N THR A 429 35.09 8.19 12.70
CA THR A 429 34.26 9.11 11.92
C THR A 429 32.99 8.38 11.49
N GLY A 430 31.89 9.11 11.28
CA GLY A 430 30.63 8.47 10.88
C GLY A 430 29.38 9.30 11.13
N ASN A 431 28.23 8.84 10.64
CA ASN A 431 26.93 9.47 10.91
C ASN A 431 25.95 8.44 11.48
N GLY A 432 25.06 8.86 12.37
CA GLY A 432 23.91 8.04 12.77
C GLY A 432 22.86 7.97 11.66
N GLY A 433 22.14 6.85 11.59
CA GLY A 433 20.98 6.69 10.72
C GLY A 433 19.77 7.45 11.27
N ALA A 434 18.83 7.83 10.41
CA ALA A 434 17.60 8.49 10.83
C ALA A 434 16.62 7.49 11.49
N GLY A 435 15.86 7.95 12.47
CA GLY A 435 14.75 7.18 13.04
C GLY A 435 13.58 7.08 12.06
N GLY A 436 12.82 6.00 12.14
CA GLY A 436 11.64 5.75 11.31
C GLY A 436 10.47 6.65 11.67
N ALA A 437 9.61 6.98 10.70
CA ALA A 437 8.35 7.67 10.99
C ALA A 437 7.35 6.72 11.67
N GLY A 438 6.51 7.24 12.57
CA GLY A 438 5.38 6.50 13.11
C GLY A 438 4.26 6.34 12.09
N GLY A 439 3.54 5.22 12.15
CA GLY A 439 2.47 4.88 11.22
C GLY A 439 1.22 5.75 11.40
N PHE A 440 0.38 5.83 10.36
CA PHE A 440 -0.95 6.44 10.50
C PHE A 440 -1.74 5.74 11.61
N GLY A 441 -2.56 6.50 12.34
CA GLY A 441 -3.17 6.07 13.61
C GLY A 441 -2.46 6.62 14.85
N GLY A 442 -1.54 7.58 14.69
CA GLY A 442 -0.93 8.28 15.83
C GLY A 442 0.32 7.65 16.45
N GLY A 443 0.99 6.71 15.76
CA GLY A 443 2.23 6.09 16.27
C GLY A 443 3.37 7.10 16.42
N ASP A 444 4.22 6.98 17.44
CA ASP A 444 5.38 7.88 17.62
C ASP A 444 6.47 7.64 16.57
N GLY A 445 7.23 8.68 16.21
CA GLY A 445 8.45 8.54 15.42
C GLY A 445 9.63 8.04 16.25
N GLY A 446 10.48 7.19 15.67
CA GLY A 446 11.66 6.62 16.32
C GLY A 446 12.81 7.62 16.47
N ASP A 447 13.67 7.40 17.46
CA ASP A 447 14.83 8.26 17.73
C ASP A 447 15.93 8.08 16.67
N GLY A 448 16.65 9.15 16.35
CA GLY A 448 17.77 9.14 15.41
C GLY A 448 19.07 8.66 16.06
N GLY A 449 19.90 7.97 15.30
CA GLY A 449 21.09 7.29 15.82
C GLY A 449 22.20 8.24 16.32
N ASP A 450 22.82 7.86 17.43
CA ASP A 450 24.00 8.52 17.99
C ASP A 450 25.27 8.28 17.13
N VAL A 451 26.22 9.21 17.20
CA VAL A 451 27.63 9.00 16.88
C VAL A 451 28.43 9.01 18.18
N GLY A 452 29.51 8.22 18.26
CA GLY A 452 30.40 8.25 19.42
C GLY A 452 30.88 9.68 19.74
N ALA A 453 30.65 10.16 20.96
CA ALA A 453 30.86 11.56 21.34
C ALA A 453 32.32 12.08 21.15
N LEU A 454 33.31 11.17 21.13
CA LEU A 454 34.73 11.46 20.88
C LEU A 454 35.19 11.19 19.43
N SER A 455 34.26 10.83 18.55
CA SER A 455 34.51 10.69 17.10
C SER A 455 35.05 11.99 16.53
N VAL A 456 35.99 11.93 15.60
CA VAL A 456 36.66 13.12 15.04
C VAL A 456 35.68 13.92 14.18
N PHE A 457 34.87 13.25 13.36
CA PHE A 457 33.85 13.87 12.52
C PHE A 457 32.56 13.04 12.56
N GLY A 458 31.42 13.68 12.84
CA GLY A 458 30.16 12.94 12.70
C GLY A 458 28.88 13.64 13.09
N ARG A 459 27.82 13.40 12.31
CA ARG A 459 26.48 13.93 12.53
C ARG A 459 25.53 12.87 13.08
N GLY A 460 24.79 13.21 14.13
CA GLY A 460 23.71 12.36 14.65
C GLY A 460 22.51 12.28 13.69
N GLY A 461 21.83 11.14 13.69
CA GLY A 461 20.66 10.90 12.84
C GLY A 461 19.48 11.81 13.22
N ASN A 462 18.64 12.19 12.25
CA ASN A 462 17.41 12.90 12.60
C ASN A 462 16.39 11.91 13.18
N GLY A 463 15.59 12.33 14.15
CA GLY A 463 14.44 11.56 14.62
C GLY A 463 13.30 11.53 13.60
N GLY A 464 12.49 10.49 13.66
CA GLY A 464 11.33 10.28 12.80
C GLY A 464 10.15 11.17 13.16
N ALA A 465 9.29 11.47 12.18
CA ALA A 465 8.04 12.18 12.44
C ALA A 465 7.00 11.24 13.08
N GLY A 466 6.19 11.77 13.99
CA GLY A 466 5.00 11.08 14.52
C GLY A 466 3.91 10.95 13.46
N GLY A 467 3.17 9.85 13.52
CA GLY A 467 2.06 9.53 12.63
C GLY A 467 0.85 10.43 12.86
N VAL A 468 0.07 10.66 11.80
CA VAL A 468 -1.21 11.37 11.91
C VAL A 468 -2.24 10.47 12.60
N GLY A 469 -3.02 11.02 13.54
CA GLY A 469 -4.07 10.29 14.25
C GLY A 469 -5.23 9.86 13.34
N GLN A 470 -5.90 8.77 13.69
CA GLN A 470 -7.03 8.22 12.93
C GLN A 470 -8.19 9.21 12.79
N GLU A 471 -8.85 9.25 11.63
CA GLU A 471 -10.10 9.99 11.45
C GLU A 471 -11.26 9.24 12.11
N GLY A 472 -12.10 9.97 12.84
CA GLY A 472 -13.33 9.43 13.39
C GLY A 472 -14.27 8.96 12.27
N ARG A 473 -14.81 7.75 12.42
CA ARG A 473 -15.84 7.19 11.55
C ARG A 473 -17.04 8.16 11.43
N PRO A 474 -17.64 8.34 10.23
CA PRO A 474 -18.91 9.04 10.07
C PRO A 474 -20.07 8.36 10.82
N GLY A 475 -20.97 9.17 11.37
CA GLY A 475 -22.21 8.70 11.97
C GLY A 475 -23.22 8.24 10.91
N ASP A 476 -23.94 7.16 11.22
CA ASP A 476 -24.93 6.56 10.33
C ASP A 476 -26.11 7.51 10.04
N ASN A 477 -26.53 7.61 8.78
CA ASN A 477 -27.73 8.37 8.37
C ASN A 477 -29.00 7.73 8.95
N GLY A 478 -30.00 8.55 9.31
CA GLY A 478 -31.28 8.06 9.83
C GLY A 478 -32.13 7.34 8.76
N THR A 479 -33.07 6.51 9.23
CA THR A 479 -33.98 5.67 8.42
C THR A 479 -35.46 6.03 8.65
N ALA A 480 -36.41 5.39 7.97
CA ALA A 480 -37.83 5.63 8.20
C ALA A 480 -38.30 5.30 9.63
N ASP A 481 -37.68 4.30 10.29
CA ASP A 481 -38.01 3.88 11.66
C ASP A 481 -37.18 4.60 12.73
N ALA A 482 -35.95 5.00 12.39
CA ALA A 482 -35.04 5.76 13.24
C ALA A 482 -34.54 7.02 12.50
N PRO A 483 -35.36 8.08 12.39
CA PRO A 483 -35.11 9.15 11.42
C PRO A 483 -33.93 10.07 11.75
N ASN A 484 -33.46 10.12 12.99
CA ASN A 484 -32.30 10.93 13.34
C ASN A 484 -31.01 10.24 12.92
N GLY A 485 -30.09 10.97 12.31
CA GLY A 485 -28.72 10.48 12.09
C GLY A 485 -27.92 10.41 13.39
N LEU A 486 -26.96 9.49 13.46
CA LEU A 486 -26.09 9.30 14.63
C LEU A 486 -24.93 10.29 14.64
N GLU A 487 -24.33 10.46 15.82
CA GLU A 487 -23.14 11.31 15.99
C GLU A 487 -21.92 10.69 15.30
N GLY A 488 -21.03 11.53 14.77
CA GLY A 488 -19.73 11.11 14.24
C GLY A 488 -18.74 10.81 15.37
N PHE A 489 -17.86 9.84 15.17
CA PHE A 489 -16.87 9.43 16.16
C PHE A 489 -15.75 10.47 16.28
N ALA A 490 -15.03 10.50 17.40
CA ALA A 490 -13.89 11.39 17.58
C ALA A 490 -12.67 10.94 16.73
N GLY A 491 -11.80 11.87 16.35
CA GLY A 491 -10.49 11.56 15.78
C GLY A 491 -9.46 11.26 16.89
N ALA A 492 -8.48 10.41 16.59
CA ALA A 492 -7.45 10.02 17.55
C ALA A 492 -6.29 11.03 17.65
N GLU A 493 -5.47 10.90 18.71
CA GLU A 493 -4.26 11.72 18.92
C GLU A 493 -3.21 11.46 17.82
N GLY A 494 -2.44 12.49 17.46
CA GLY A 494 -1.25 12.33 16.61
C GLY A 494 -0.03 11.88 17.41
N GLY A 495 0.92 11.18 16.78
CA GLY A 495 2.09 10.65 17.47
C GLY A 495 3.12 11.72 17.85
N SER A 496 3.98 11.42 18.81
CA SER A 496 5.14 12.24 19.17
C SER A 496 6.20 12.17 18.08
N GLY A 497 7.02 13.21 17.93
CA GLY A 497 8.21 13.16 17.10
C GLY A 497 9.40 12.56 17.85
N GLY A 498 10.17 11.68 17.18
CA GLY A 498 11.38 11.08 17.74
C GLY A 498 12.53 12.08 17.89
N ASN A 499 13.41 11.87 18.86
CA ASN A 499 14.54 12.74 19.14
C ASN A 499 15.63 12.65 18.07
N GLY A 500 16.38 13.73 17.86
CA GLY A 500 17.60 13.70 17.05
C GLY A 500 18.75 13.07 17.82
N GLY A 501 19.51 12.20 17.17
CA GLY A 501 20.71 11.58 17.72
C GLY A 501 21.85 12.57 17.93
N ASN A 502 22.76 12.24 18.82
CA ASN A 502 23.92 13.07 19.13
C ASN A 502 25.02 12.90 18.07
N GLY A 503 25.62 14.02 17.66
CA GLY A 503 26.83 14.03 16.84
C GLY A 503 28.12 14.02 17.67
N SER A 504 29.25 14.03 16.96
CA SER A 504 30.58 14.25 17.53
C SER A 504 30.65 15.56 18.33
N LEU A 505 31.46 15.57 19.39
CA LEU A 505 31.84 16.79 20.10
C LEU A 505 33.13 17.43 19.56
N VAL A 506 33.83 16.78 18.61
CA VAL A 506 35.11 17.24 18.03
C VAL A 506 34.84 18.05 16.76
N PHE A 507 34.14 17.48 15.79
CA PHE A 507 33.59 18.16 14.62
C PHE A 507 32.27 17.50 14.21
N GLY A 508 31.25 17.63 15.06
CA GLY A 508 29.94 17.06 14.81
C GLY A 508 28.82 18.07 14.66
N ILE A 509 27.65 17.56 14.30
CA ILE A 509 26.38 18.28 14.29
C ILE A 509 25.32 17.35 14.89
N GLY A 510 24.44 17.85 15.74
CA GLY A 510 23.33 17.07 16.26
C GLY A 510 22.28 16.74 15.18
N GLY A 511 21.57 15.64 15.36
CA GLY A 511 20.39 15.32 14.58
C GLY A 511 19.24 16.29 14.90
N ASN A 512 18.38 16.55 13.93
CA ASN A 512 17.13 17.25 14.19
C ASN A 512 16.13 16.30 14.85
N GLY A 513 15.31 16.79 15.78
CA GLY A 513 14.13 16.06 16.24
C GLY A 513 13.05 16.03 15.15
N GLY A 514 12.31 14.94 15.08
CA GLY A 514 11.17 14.79 14.18
C GLY A 514 9.95 15.58 14.66
N SER A 515 9.06 15.94 13.74
CA SER A 515 7.81 16.62 14.06
C SER A 515 6.78 15.68 14.67
N GLY A 516 6.02 16.14 15.66
CA GLY A 516 4.80 15.46 16.11
C GLY A 516 3.74 15.40 15.00
N GLY A 517 3.00 14.31 14.96
CA GLY A 517 1.93 14.05 14.00
C GLY A 517 0.67 14.85 14.33
N LYS A 518 -0.14 15.12 13.31
CA LYS A 518 -1.39 15.89 13.47
C LYS A 518 -2.47 15.04 14.13
N GLY A 519 -3.36 15.67 14.89
CA GLY A 519 -4.57 15.01 15.39
C GLY A 519 -5.50 14.62 14.24
N GLY A 520 -6.17 13.48 14.39
CA GLY A 520 -7.15 12.98 13.43
C GLY A 520 -8.40 13.84 13.36
N TRP A 521 -9.09 13.84 12.23
CA TRP A 521 -10.32 14.63 12.08
C TRP A 521 -11.50 13.92 12.73
N GLY A 522 -12.43 14.67 13.31
CA GLY A 522 -13.68 14.13 13.83
C GLY A 522 -14.62 13.70 12.70
N GLY A 523 -15.37 12.63 12.93
CA GLY A 523 -16.30 12.06 11.97
C GLY A 523 -17.48 12.97 11.65
N VAL A 524 -17.95 12.91 10.41
CA VAL A 524 -19.15 13.65 9.98
C VAL A 524 -20.40 13.00 10.60
N GLY A 525 -21.25 13.79 11.24
CA GLY A 525 -22.52 13.31 11.80
C GLY A 525 -23.51 12.88 10.71
N GLY A 526 -24.28 11.83 10.99
CA GLY A 526 -25.25 11.27 10.06
C GLY A 526 -26.37 12.26 9.71
N ARG A 527 -26.81 12.26 8.46
CA ARG A 527 -27.95 13.08 8.00
C ARG A 527 -29.26 12.48 8.50
N GLY A 528 -30.24 13.31 8.79
CA GLY A 528 -31.60 12.87 9.11
C GLY A 528 -32.39 12.39 7.90
N PHE A 529 -33.38 11.52 8.13
CA PHE A 529 -34.16 10.87 7.10
C PHE A 529 -35.14 11.82 6.37
N ASN A 530 -35.30 11.61 5.05
CA ASN A 530 -36.08 12.46 4.15
C ASN A 530 -37.43 11.82 3.79
N TYR A 531 -38.52 12.26 4.42
CA TYR A 531 -39.89 11.82 4.11
C TYR A 531 -40.51 12.49 2.87
N TRP A 532 -39.71 13.13 2.00
CA TRP A 532 -40.20 13.89 0.84
C TRP A 532 -40.77 13.00 -0.29
N ALA A 533 -40.42 11.72 -0.31
CA ALA A 533 -40.84 10.79 -1.37
C ALA A 533 -42.33 10.45 -1.31
N LYS A 534 -42.96 10.25 -2.48
CA LYS A 534 -44.41 10.00 -2.63
C LYS A 534 -44.96 8.87 -1.74
N ALA A 535 -44.14 7.86 -1.42
CA ALA A 535 -44.51 6.75 -0.53
C ALA A 535 -44.87 7.21 0.91
N TYR A 536 -44.32 8.34 1.36
CA TYR A 536 -44.53 8.90 2.69
C TYR A 536 -45.57 10.04 2.72
N ASN A 537 -46.29 10.27 1.61
CA ASN A 537 -47.37 11.25 1.56
C ASN A 537 -48.59 10.74 2.35
N VAL A 538 -48.86 11.38 3.49
CA VAL A 538 -50.00 11.05 4.36
C VAL A 538 -51.33 11.47 3.71
N THR A 539 -52.39 10.70 3.93
CA THR A 539 -53.74 10.99 3.41
C THR A 539 -54.70 11.54 4.48
N THR A 540 -54.46 11.20 5.75
CA THR A 540 -55.23 11.67 6.93
C THR A 540 -54.28 11.91 8.10
N GLY A 541 -54.33 13.08 8.73
CA GLY A 541 -53.38 13.48 9.77
C GLY A 541 -52.12 14.19 9.25
N ASN A 542 -51.23 14.55 10.16
CA ASN A 542 -50.02 15.34 9.86
C ASN A 542 -48.99 14.56 9.05
N GLY A 543 -48.18 15.28 8.26
CA GLY A 543 -47.00 14.70 7.61
C GLY A 543 -45.90 14.33 8.61
N TYR A 544 -45.08 13.32 8.28
CA TYR A 544 -43.97 12.87 9.12
C TYR A 544 -42.90 13.95 9.30
N ASN A 545 -42.43 14.18 10.53
CA ASN A 545 -41.30 15.09 10.76
C ASN A 545 -40.02 14.49 10.18
N GLY A 546 -39.26 15.27 9.41
CA GLY A 546 -37.91 14.93 8.99
C GLY A 546 -37.01 14.75 10.21
N GLY A 547 -36.08 13.80 10.14
CA GLY A 547 -35.21 13.51 11.27
C GLY A 547 -34.09 14.53 11.45
N ASN A 548 -33.57 14.65 12.66
CA ASN A 548 -32.44 15.54 12.94
C ASN A 548 -31.14 14.96 12.39
N GLY A 549 -30.17 15.82 12.05
CA GLY A 549 -28.81 15.39 11.81
C GLY A 549 -28.05 15.17 13.11
N GLY A 550 -27.17 14.18 13.14
CA GLY A 550 -26.28 13.90 14.29
C GLY A 550 -25.15 14.91 14.41
N ALA A 551 -24.57 15.04 15.61
CA ALA A 551 -23.41 15.90 15.82
C ALA A 551 -22.17 15.39 15.06
N GLY A 552 -21.27 16.30 14.67
CA GLY A 552 -19.94 15.92 14.21
C GLY A 552 -19.03 15.57 15.40
N GLY A 553 -18.17 14.58 15.24
CA GLY A 553 -17.24 14.15 16.29
C GLY A 553 -16.14 15.17 16.58
N GLU A 554 -15.51 15.08 17.75
CA GLU A 554 -14.39 15.96 18.11
C GLU A 554 -13.13 15.62 17.30
N GLY A 555 -12.34 16.63 16.93
CA GLY A 555 -11.03 16.44 16.33
C GLY A 555 -10.01 16.00 17.39
N GLY A 556 -9.16 15.04 17.05
CA GLY A 556 -8.15 14.52 17.96
C GLY A 556 -7.08 15.56 18.31
N PRO A 557 -6.42 15.46 19.47
CA PRO A 557 -5.32 16.35 19.82
C PRO A 557 -4.11 16.14 18.90
N GLY A 558 -3.38 17.21 18.64
CA GLY A 558 -2.11 17.16 17.91
C GLY A 558 -1.00 16.63 18.79
N GLY A 559 -0.15 15.74 18.25
CA GLY A 559 0.84 14.99 19.01
C GLY A 559 1.69 15.88 19.91
N ALA A 560 1.64 15.59 21.20
CA ALA A 560 1.90 16.56 22.26
C ALA A 560 3.30 17.20 22.20
N LEU A 561 4.30 16.49 21.67
CA LEU A 561 5.68 16.92 21.56
C LEU A 561 6.28 16.61 20.19
N GLY A 562 6.96 17.59 19.61
CA GLY A 562 8.06 17.34 18.66
C GLY A 562 9.31 16.86 19.39
N GLY A 563 10.12 16.04 18.72
CA GLY A 563 11.31 15.43 19.31
C GLY A 563 12.42 16.44 19.61
N GLN A 564 13.29 16.11 20.57
CA GLN A 564 14.37 17.01 20.97
C GLN A 564 15.51 17.06 19.95
N ALA A 565 16.19 18.21 19.88
CA ALA A 565 17.45 18.34 19.16
C ALA A 565 18.55 17.44 19.76
N GLY A 566 19.22 16.68 18.91
CA GLY A 566 20.46 16.00 19.28
C GLY A 566 21.58 16.99 19.56
N ARG A 567 22.54 16.61 20.41
CA ARG A 567 23.69 17.45 20.76
C ARG A 567 24.80 17.33 19.71
N GLY A 568 25.56 18.40 19.48
CA GLY A 568 26.82 18.36 18.73
C GLY A 568 27.79 19.42 19.24
N ALA A 569 29.09 19.28 18.94
CA ALA A 569 30.02 20.40 19.10
C ALA A 569 31.16 20.39 18.05
N TYR A 570 31.72 21.58 17.84
CA TYR A 570 33.05 21.78 17.28
C TYR A 570 34.04 22.07 18.43
N LEU A 571 35.17 21.37 18.44
CA LEU A 571 36.27 21.50 19.40
C LEU A 571 35.83 21.47 20.87
N PHE A 572 34.85 20.63 21.19
CA PHE A 572 34.17 20.43 22.48
C PHE A 572 33.43 21.65 23.07
N ALA A 573 33.72 22.86 22.60
CA ALA A 573 33.30 24.12 23.21
C ALA A 573 32.24 24.90 22.43
N ILE A 574 32.18 24.75 21.10
CA ILE A 574 31.23 25.47 20.24
C ILE A 574 30.03 24.55 19.96
N PRO A 575 28.83 24.78 20.53
CA PRO A 575 27.69 23.90 20.33
C PRO A 575 27.19 23.95 18.88
N SER A 576 26.86 22.77 18.36
CA SER A 576 26.34 22.54 17.00
C SER A 576 25.19 21.53 17.03
N ASN A 577 24.30 21.70 18.01
CA ASN A 577 23.09 20.89 18.17
C ASN A 577 22.20 20.97 16.91
N GLY A 578 21.32 19.97 16.75
CA GLY A 578 20.26 20.03 15.75
C GLY A 578 19.14 21.00 16.15
N ILE A 579 18.02 20.91 15.44
CA ILE A 579 16.79 21.68 15.70
C ILE A 579 15.73 20.71 16.25
N SER A 580 15.04 21.08 17.35
CA SER A 580 13.92 20.28 17.87
C SER A 580 12.73 20.33 16.91
N GLY A 581 11.96 19.25 16.84
CA GLY A 581 10.77 19.18 15.99
C GLY A 581 9.63 20.09 16.48
N SER A 582 8.74 20.46 15.57
CA SER A 582 7.45 21.05 15.90
C SER A 582 6.48 19.97 16.39
N SER A 583 5.69 20.24 17.43
CA SER A 583 4.59 19.35 17.84
C SER A 583 3.44 19.36 16.82
N GLY A 584 2.48 18.44 16.98
CA GLY A 584 1.35 18.30 16.06
C GLY A 584 0.29 19.40 16.23
N VAL A 585 -0.31 19.84 15.12
CA VAL A 585 -1.54 20.66 15.16
C VAL A 585 -2.76 19.80 15.48
N GLY A 586 -3.76 20.39 16.14
CA GLY A 586 -5.02 19.72 16.46
C GLY A 586 -5.83 19.33 15.21
N GLY A 587 -6.55 18.21 15.31
CA GLY A 587 -7.44 17.72 14.26
C GLY A 587 -8.68 18.59 14.08
N GLN A 588 -9.27 18.60 12.88
CA GLN A 588 -10.50 19.35 12.64
C GLN A 588 -11.71 18.64 13.26
N GLY A 589 -12.63 19.37 13.86
CA GLY A 589 -13.91 18.83 14.30
C GLY A 589 -14.77 18.41 13.12
N GLY A 590 -15.55 17.33 13.29
CA GLY A 590 -16.40 16.78 12.24
C GLY A 590 -17.57 17.69 11.89
N ARG A 591 -18.06 17.61 10.65
CA ARG A 591 -19.27 18.34 10.24
C ARG A 591 -20.52 17.69 10.84
N GLY A 592 -21.43 18.48 11.41
CA GLY A 592 -22.75 18.01 11.83
C GLY A 592 -23.64 17.63 10.64
N GLY A 593 -24.44 16.59 10.79
CA GLY A 593 -25.28 16.05 9.74
C GLY A 593 -26.40 17.00 9.31
N ALA A 594 -26.80 16.98 8.04
CA ALA A 594 -27.95 17.76 7.57
C ALA A 594 -29.27 17.19 8.13
N GLY A 595 -30.19 18.08 8.50
CA GLY A 595 -31.55 17.70 8.89
C GLY A 595 -32.37 17.19 7.71
N GLY A 596 -33.15 16.14 7.94
CA GLY A 596 -33.98 15.49 6.94
C GLY A 596 -35.24 16.27 6.60
N ALA A 597 -35.75 16.09 5.37
CA ALA A 597 -36.95 16.76 4.90
C ALA A 597 -38.24 16.14 5.46
N GLY A 598 -39.17 17.00 5.88
CA GLY A 598 -40.49 16.62 6.38
C GLY A 598 -41.44 16.12 5.28
N GLY A 599 -42.30 15.17 5.63
CA GLY A 599 -43.24 14.51 4.73
C GLY A 599 -44.50 15.33 4.46
N ASN A 600 -45.11 15.08 3.31
CA ASN A 600 -46.29 15.81 2.85
C ASN A 600 -47.59 15.19 3.39
N THR A 601 -48.67 15.98 3.50
CA THR A 601 -50.02 15.44 3.81
C THR A 601 -51.10 16.01 2.89
N ASN A 602 -52.08 15.17 2.56
CA ASN A 602 -53.27 15.54 1.78
C ASN A 602 -54.48 15.91 2.64
N ASP A 603 -54.35 15.91 3.96
CA ASP A 603 -55.44 16.29 4.86
C ASP A 603 -55.54 17.83 4.97
N GLN A 604 -56.74 18.36 4.70
CA GLN A 604 -57.04 19.79 4.69
C GLN A 604 -56.98 20.43 6.09
N ASN A 605 -57.07 19.63 7.17
CA ASN A 605 -57.02 20.10 8.55
C ASN A 605 -55.63 19.88 9.20
N ALA A 606 -54.70 19.27 8.47
CA ALA A 606 -53.43 18.82 9.02
C ALA A 606 -52.25 19.74 8.67
N ILE A 607 -51.14 19.52 9.38
CA ILE A 607 -49.89 20.23 9.19
C ILE A 607 -48.92 19.34 8.39
N GLY A 608 -48.22 19.92 7.43
CA GLY A 608 -47.08 19.27 6.76
C GLY A 608 -45.97 18.97 7.76
N GLY A 609 -45.18 17.92 7.51
CA GLY A 609 -44.13 17.49 8.42
C GLY A 609 -43.09 18.58 8.68
N ARG A 610 -42.66 18.75 9.93
CA ARG A 610 -41.55 19.65 10.27
C ARG A 610 -40.28 19.17 9.56
N GLY A 611 -39.43 20.09 9.10
CA GLY A 611 -38.06 19.74 8.71
C GLY A 611 -37.22 19.42 9.95
N GLY A 612 -36.32 18.43 9.84
CA GLY A 612 -35.44 18.06 10.95
C GLY A 612 -34.36 19.11 11.21
N ASP A 613 -33.93 19.24 12.46
CA ASP A 613 -32.88 20.18 12.85
C ASP A 613 -31.49 19.65 12.42
N GLY A 614 -30.62 20.55 11.94
CA GLY A 614 -29.26 20.22 11.56
C GLY A 614 -28.36 19.94 12.77
N GLY A 615 -27.44 18.98 12.62
CA GLY A 615 -26.51 18.58 13.68
C GLY A 615 -25.47 19.66 13.99
N VAL A 616 -25.01 19.69 15.24
CA VAL A 616 -23.94 20.61 15.69
C VAL A 616 -22.59 20.14 15.16
N GLY A 617 -21.72 21.06 14.76
CA GLY A 617 -20.35 20.73 14.37
C GLY A 617 -19.47 20.32 15.57
N GLY A 618 -18.55 19.39 15.35
CA GLY A 618 -17.65 18.88 16.38
C GLY A 618 -16.60 19.90 16.83
N ILE A 619 -16.08 19.75 18.05
CA ILE A 619 -15.03 20.62 18.58
C ILE A 619 -13.69 20.30 17.89
N GLY A 620 -12.91 21.32 17.55
CA GLY A 620 -11.55 21.14 17.02
C GLY A 620 -10.56 20.68 18.11
N GLY A 621 -9.62 19.81 17.74
CA GLY A 621 -8.65 19.25 18.67
C GLY A 621 -7.66 20.26 19.24
N VAL A 622 -7.13 19.99 20.42
CA VAL A 622 -6.09 20.82 21.04
C VAL A 622 -4.76 20.63 20.31
N GLY A 623 -4.01 21.72 20.08
CA GLY A 623 -2.66 21.64 19.52
C GLY A 623 -1.62 21.14 20.53
N GLY A 624 -0.65 20.35 20.07
CA GLY A 624 0.52 19.96 20.84
C GLY A 624 1.40 21.18 21.19
N ALA A 625 2.42 21.02 22.04
CA ALA A 625 3.21 22.16 22.54
C ALA A 625 3.75 23.05 21.40
N SER A 626 3.50 24.36 21.46
CA SER A 626 3.82 25.33 20.40
C SER A 626 3.14 25.12 19.03
N ALA A 627 2.05 24.35 18.94
CA ALA A 627 1.30 24.09 17.71
C ALA A 627 -0.17 24.49 17.79
N ASP A 628 -0.77 24.80 16.65
CA ASP A 628 -2.10 25.42 16.56
C ASP A 628 -3.25 24.46 16.90
N GLY A 629 -4.33 25.01 17.44
CA GLY A 629 -5.58 24.31 17.67
C GLY A 629 -6.34 24.02 16.38
N GLY A 630 -7.02 22.87 16.33
CA GLY A 630 -7.79 22.44 15.17
C GLY A 630 -9.04 23.28 14.92
N TYR A 631 -9.48 23.34 13.66
CA TYR A 631 -10.70 24.07 13.29
C TYR A 631 -11.96 23.40 13.86
N GLY A 632 -12.93 24.22 14.28
CA GLY A 632 -14.25 23.74 14.66
C GLY A 632 -15.03 23.21 13.45
N GLY A 633 -15.72 22.09 13.64
CA GLY A 633 -16.54 21.46 12.60
C GLY A 633 -17.74 22.31 12.20
N TRP A 634 -18.20 22.18 10.96
CA TRP A 634 -19.33 22.97 10.47
C TRP A 634 -20.66 22.41 10.97
N GLY A 635 -21.66 23.26 11.19
CA GLY A 635 -23.04 22.84 11.43
C GLY A 635 -23.68 22.18 10.21
N GLY A 636 -24.66 21.33 10.46
CA GLY A 636 -25.54 20.76 9.46
C GLY A 636 -26.65 21.72 9.04
N ASP A 637 -27.01 21.72 7.76
CA ASP A 637 -28.14 22.53 7.28
C ASP A 637 -29.48 21.93 7.73
N GLY A 638 -30.46 22.78 8.06
CA GLY A 638 -31.79 22.38 8.52
C GLY A 638 -32.67 21.84 7.40
N GLY A 639 -33.47 20.83 7.71
CA GLY A 639 -34.33 20.14 6.76
C GLY A 639 -35.47 21.01 6.23
N ARG A 640 -35.85 20.80 4.96
CA ARG A 640 -37.05 21.42 4.36
C ARG A 640 -38.32 20.80 4.93
N ALA A 641 -39.34 21.60 5.18
CA ALA A 641 -40.61 21.12 5.72
C ALA A 641 -41.66 20.78 4.65
N GLY A 642 -42.49 19.79 4.98
CA GLY A 642 -43.44 19.16 4.08
C GLY A 642 -44.62 20.06 3.67
N TRP A 643 -45.16 19.78 2.49
CA TRP A 643 -46.37 20.40 1.95
C TRP A 643 -47.64 19.86 2.61
N SER A 644 -48.69 20.68 2.66
CA SER A 644 -50.02 20.28 3.13
C SER A 644 -51.14 20.90 2.30
N PHE A 645 -52.27 20.20 2.17
CA PHE A 645 -53.51 20.89 1.80
C PHE A 645 -53.98 21.86 2.91
N GLY A 646 -53.73 21.53 4.18
CA GLY A 646 -53.92 22.42 5.33
C GLY A 646 -52.76 23.40 5.53
N LEU A 647 -52.13 23.37 6.72
CA LEU A 647 -51.00 24.23 7.10
C LEU A 647 -49.67 23.65 6.63
N GLY A 648 -48.79 24.48 6.07
CA GLY A 648 -47.42 24.07 5.73
C GLY A 648 -46.58 23.75 6.96
N GLY A 649 -45.66 22.79 6.85
CA GLY A 649 -44.75 22.42 7.95
C GLY A 649 -43.71 23.51 8.28
N GLN A 650 -43.20 23.52 9.51
CA GLN A 650 -42.12 24.45 9.90
C GLN A 650 -40.74 23.92 9.50
N GLY A 651 -39.89 24.78 8.94
CA GLY A 651 -38.51 24.45 8.57
C GLY A 651 -37.66 24.00 9.77
N GLY A 652 -36.71 23.08 9.51
CA GLY A 652 -35.71 22.68 10.50
C GLY A 652 -34.69 23.79 10.73
N LYS A 653 -34.16 23.91 11.94
CA LYS A 653 -33.10 24.88 12.25
C LYS A 653 -31.76 24.42 11.68
N GLY A 654 -30.90 25.36 11.31
CA GLY A 654 -29.49 25.08 11.04
C GLY A 654 -28.77 24.73 12.34
N GLY A 655 -27.85 23.75 12.28
CA GLY A 655 -27.01 23.38 13.41
C GLY A 655 -25.94 24.42 13.71
N ASP A 656 -25.60 24.56 14.99
CA ASP A 656 -24.51 25.43 15.43
C ASP A 656 -23.14 24.91 14.92
N GLY A 657 -22.20 25.83 14.69
CA GLY A 657 -20.82 25.49 14.39
C GLY A 657 -20.06 25.02 15.64
N GLY A 658 -19.17 24.04 15.46
CA GLY A 658 -18.32 23.53 16.53
C GLY A 658 -17.27 24.54 16.97
N LYS A 659 -16.81 24.45 18.22
CA LYS A 659 -15.78 25.36 18.73
C LYS A 659 -14.40 25.04 18.17
N GLY A 660 -13.58 26.05 17.95
CA GLY A 660 -12.17 25.85 17.61
C GLY A 660 -11.37 25.29 18.78
N GLY A 661 -10.36 24.48 18.47
CA GLY A 661 -9.46 23.88 19.44
C GLY A 661 -8.51 24.88 20.08
N GLN A 662 -8.04 24.58 21.28
CA GLN A 662 -7.06 25.44 21.97
C GLN A 662 -5.68 25.29 21.34
N GLY A 663 -4.97 26.40 21.17
CA GLY A 663 -3.56 26.40 20.77
C GLY A 663 -2.69 25.83 21.88
N GLY A 664 -1.65 25.09 21.52
CA GLY A 664 -0.74 24.45 22.47
C GLY A 664 0.19 25.45 23.16
N ASN A 665 0.46 25.21 24.44
CA ASN A 665 1.31 26.09 25.25
C ASN A 665 2.74 26.21 24.68
N GLY A 666 3.30 27.43 24.77
CA GLY A 666 4.66 27.75 24.37
C GLY A 666 5.67 27.68 25.52
N SER A 667 6.93 27.97 25.22
CA SER A 667 8.04 27.92 26.19
C SER A 667 8.83 29.24 26.22
N SER A 668 9.86 29.34 27.06
CA SER A 668 10.81 30.46 27.00
C SER A 668 11.55 30.61 25.66
N GLN A 669 11.50 29.60 24.79
CA GLN A 669 12.24 29.54 23.52
C GLN A 669 11.34 29.31 22.29
N SER A 670 10.07 28.95 22.46
CA SER A 670 9.11 28.65 21.39
C SER A 670 7.80 29.39 21.61
N VAL A 671 7.23 29.99 20.55
CA VAL A 671 5.94 30.69 20.61
C VAL A 671 4.82 29.69 20.89
N ALA A 672 3.78 30.06 21.63
CA ALA A 672 2.59 29.22 21.74
C ALA A 672 1.83 29.14 20.41
N GLY A 673 1.09 28.05 20.19
CA GLY A 673 0.22 27.91 19.02
C GLY A 673 -0.99 28.83 19.09
N ASP A 674 -1.50 29.21 17.92
CA ASP A 674 -2.73 29.98 17.79
C ASP A 674 -3.96 29.09 18.07
N GLY A 675 -5.06 29.71 18.51
CA GLY A 675 -6.33 29.02 18.67
C GLY A 675 -6.99 28.70 17.32
N GLY A 676 -7.63 27.55 17.21
CA GLY A 676 -8.37 27.17 16.01
C GLY A 676 -9.58 28.07 15.77
N THR A 677 -9.90 28.39 14.50
CA THR A 677 -11.13 29.14 14.17
C THR A 677 -12.37 28.26 14.36
N GLY A 678 -13.42 28.83 14.93
CA GLY A 678 -14.70 28.14 15.14
C GLY A 678 -15.45 27.85 13.83
N GLY A 679 -16.22 26.77 13.84
CA GLY A 679 -16.92 26.26 12.67
C GLY A 679 -18.05 27.17 12.20
N ARG A 680 -18.32 27.14 10.89
CA ARG A 680 -19.48 27.83 10.31
C ARG A 680 -20.78 27.08 10.65
N ALA A 681 -21.84 27.79 10.98
CA ALA A 681 -23.16 27.19 11.20
C ALA A 681 -23.89 26.79 9.90
N GLY A 682 -24.81 25.83 10.02
CA GLY A 682 -25.72 25.46 8.94
C GLY A 682 -26.84 26.48 8.72
N ALA A 683 -27.40 26.52 7.51
CA ALA A 683 -28.56 27.35 7.21
C ALA A 683 -29.86 26.73 7.73
N GLY A 684 -30.87 27.56 8.01
CA GLY A 684 -32.23 27.10 8.31
C GLY A 684 -32.93 26.52 7.07
N GLY A 685 -33.78 25.52 7.27
CA GLY A 685 -34.54 24.86 6.24
C GLY A 685 -35.78 25.64 5.79
N GLN A 686 -36.16 25.49 4.52
CA GLN A 686 -37.35 26.16 3.97
C GLN A 686 -38.64 25.61 4.60
N GLY A 687 -39.58 26.51 4.91
CA GLY A 687 -40.93 26.18 5.36
C GLY A 687 -41.80 25.52 4.28
N GLY A 688 -42.77 24.71 4.73
CA GLY A 688 -43.66 23.94 3.88
C GLY A 688 -44.78 24.79 3.29
N GLN A 689 -45.29 24.40 2.14
CA GLN A 689 -46.43 25.08 1.51
C GLN A 689 -47.76 24.61 2.10
N GLY A 690 -48.67 25.54 2.36
CA GLY A 690 -50.08 25.26 2.69
C GLY A 690 -50.99 25.67 1.54
N VAL A 691 -51.92 24.82 1.10
CA VAL A 691 -52.82 25.17 -0.02
C VAL A 691 -54.00 26.01 0.46
N TYR A 692 -54.74 25.52 1.47
CA TYR A 692 -55.89 26.19 2.07
C TYR A 692 -55.55 26.84 3.43
N GLY A 693 -54.51 26.35 4.11
CA GLY A 693 -53.92 27.00 5.26
C GLY A 693 -52.68 27.84 4.90
N ASN A 694 -52.15 28.55 5.90
CA ASN A 694 -50.91 29.31 5.77
C ASN A 694 -49.72 28.40 5.38
N GLY A 695 -48.73 29.00 4.72
CA GLY A 695 -47.41 28.40 4.60
C GLY A 695 -46.75 28.31 5.99
N GLY A 696 -45.92 27.29 6.19
CA GLY A 696 -45.16 27.15 7.43
C GLY A 696 -43.92 28.05 7.43
N ASN A 697 -43.51 28.50 8.62
CA ASN A 697 -42.34 29.38 8.75
C ASN A 697 -41.04 28.64 8.40
N GLY A 698 -40.06 29.35 7.86
CA GLY A 698 -38.70 28.86 7.67
C GLY A 698 -37.98 28.69 9.01
N GLY A 699 -36.99 27.78 9.04
CA GLY A 699 -36.18 27.55 10.24
C GLY A 699 -35.16 28.65 10.47
N ASP A 700 -34.74 28.85 11.71
CA ASP A 700 -33.63 29.74 12.05
C ASP A 700 -32.29 29.16 11.54
N GLY A 701 -31.34 30.02 11.16
CA GLY A 701 -29.96 29.64 10.93
C GLY A 701 -29.21 29.38 12.24
N GLY A 702 -28.24 28.45 12.22
CA GLY A 702 -27.41 28.16 13.39
C GLY A 702 -26.45 29.29 13.74
N ASN A 703 -25.89 29.25 14.95
CA ASN A 703 -24.84 30.17 15.40
C ASN A 703 -23.47 29.64 15.00
N GLY A 704 -22.56 30.52 14.59
CA GLY A 704 -21.17 30.16 14.36
C GLY A 704 -20.48 29.73 15.65
N GLY A 705 -19.58 28.76 15.58
CA GLY A 705 -18.84 28.29 16.74
C GLY A 705 -17.83 29.32 17.26
N ASP A 706 -17.59 29.36 18.56
CA ASP A 706 -16.54 30.21 19.12
C ASP A 706 -15.14 29.74 18.66
N GLY A 707 -14.22 30.68 18.48
CA GLY A 707 -12.81 30.39 18.27
C GLY A 707 -12.15 29.85 19.53
N GLY A 708 -11.17 28.97 19.35
CA GLY A 708 -10.36 28.44 20.45
C GLY A 708 -9.42 29.50 21.01
N ASN A 709 -9.06 29.37 22.29
CA ASN A 709 -8.07 30.24 22.90
C ASN A 709 -6.65 29.93 22.37
N GLY A 710 -5.81 30.95 22.22
CA GLY A 710 -4.39 30.77 21.94
C GLY A 710 -3.64 30.18 23.14
N GLY A 711 -2.60 29.38 22.88
CA GLY A 711 -1.83 28.72 23.93
C GLY A 711 -1.04 29.72 24.80
N THR A 712 -0.76 29.36 26.05
CA THR A 712 -0.06 30.24 27.01
C THR A 712 1.44 29.94 27.09
N GLY A 713 2.24 30.92 27.51
CA GLY A 713 3.70 30.85 27.41
C GLY A 713 4.22 31.26 26.03
N GLY A 714 5.53 31.43 25.89
CA GLY A 714 6.14 31.94 24.66
C GLY A 714 6.81 33.30 24.83
N PRO A 715 7.79 33.65 23.98
CA PRO A 715 8.40 35.00 23.95
C PRO A 715 7.46 36.06 23.34
N ARG A 716 6.31 35.67 22.79
CA ARG A 716 5.28 36.55 22.21
C ARG A 716 3.89 35.97 22.50
N PRO A 717 2.81 36.78 22.56
CA PRO A 717 1.44 36.28 22.67
C PRO A 717 1.05 35.47 21.44
N SER A 718 0.30 34.40 21.64
CA SER A 718 -0.50 33.75 20.59
C SER A 718 -1.83 34.50 20.40
N THR A 719 -2.46 34.30 19.26
CA THR A 719 -3.80 34.77 18.96
C THR A 719 -4.85 33.71 19.30
N GLY A 720 -6.03 34.16 19.71
CA GLY A 720 -7.21 33.30 19.73
C GLY A 720 -7.79 33.16 18.32
N GLY A 721 -8.38 32.01 18.03
CA GLY A 721 -8.95 31.73 16.72
C GLY A 721 -10.14 32.62 16.38
N GLY A 722 -10.47 32.71 15.09
CA GLY A 722 -11.64 33.45 14.64
C GLY A 722 -12.95 32.82 15.16
N GLY A 723 -13.97 33.65 15.34
CA GLY A 723 -15.34 33.14 15.49
C GLY A 723 -15.88 32.64 14.15
N GLY A 724 -16.70 31.59 14.18
CA GLY A 724 -17.36 31.04 13.01
C GLY A 724 -18.46 31.96 12.46
N ASN A 725 -18.75 31.84 11.16
CA ASN A 725 -19.85 32.57 10.52
C ASN A 725 -21.22 31.95 10.86
N TYR A 726 -22.24 32.80 10.96
CA TYR A 726 -23.63 32.38 11.19
C TYR A 726 -24.26 31.61 10.02
N GLY A 727 -25.33 30.90 10.33
CA GLY A 727 -26.26 30.30 9.39
C GLY A 727 -27.24 31.33 8.81
N ASN A 728 -27.53 31.21 7.52
CA ASN A 728 -28.62 31.95 6.88
C ASN A 728 -29.98 31.43 7.38
N TYR A 729 -31.01 32.28 7.39
CA TYR A 729 -32.37 31.83 7.66
C TYR A 729 -32.91 30.89 6.56
N GLY A 730 -33.83 30.01 6.94
CA GLY A 730 -34.72 29.32 6.02
C GLY A 730 -35.83 30.24 5.55
N THR A 731 -36.20 30.16 4.27
CA THR A 731 -37.30 30.95 3.72
C THR A 731 -38.66 30.41 4.16
N GLY A 732 -39.64 31.30 4.30
CA GLY A 732 -41.02 30.94 4.56
C GLY A 732 -41.63 30.10 3.43
N GLY A 733 -42.56 29.22 3.80
CA GLY A 733 -43.34 28.45 2.84
C GLY A 733 -44.40 29.31 2.15
N ILE A 734 -44.65 29.05 0.87
CA ILE A 734 -45.72 29.75 0.13
C ILE A 734 -47.11 29.26 0.57
N SER A 735 -48.14 30.07 0.36
CA SER A 735 -49.53 29.62 0.40
C SER A 735 -50.25 29.97 -0.89
N ASN A 736 -51.25 29.15 -1.26
CA ASN A 736 -52.07 29.40 -2.46
C ASN A 736 -53.27 30.30 -2.12
N ASN A 737 -53.96 30.01 -1.02
CA ASN A 737 -55.24 30.63 -0.66
C ASN A 737 -55.22 31.38 0.69
N ALA A 738 -54.08 31.39 1.40
CA ALA A 738 -53.91 32.04 2.70
C ALA A 738 -52.55 32.77 2.77
N THR A 739 -52.02 33.04 3.96
CA THR A 739 -50.77 33.79 4.12
C THR A 739 -49.53 32.90 3.92
N PRO A 740 -48.47 33.34 3.21
CA PRO A 740 -47.16 32.69 3.30
C PRO A 740 -46.64 32.64 4.74
N GLY A 741 -45.78 31.67 5.06
CA GLY A 741 -45.08 31.63 6.34
C GLY A 741 -43.98 32.68 6.41
N ASP A 742 -43.54 33.04 7.63
CA ASP A 742 -42.41 33.94 7.82
C ASP A 742 -41.08 33.29 7.45
N ASN A 743 -40.08 34.10 7.10
CA ASN A 743 -38.69 33.64 7.10
C ASN A 743 -38.23 33.41 8.56
N GLY A 744 -37.30 32.47 8.76
CA GLY A 744 -36.61 32.30 10.04
C GLY A 744 -35.64 33.45 10.36
N SER A 745 -34.96 33.34 11.51
CA SER A 745 -33.92 34.29 11.92
C SER A 745 -32.55 33.92 11.33
N TYR A 746 -31.69 34.90 11.10
CA TYR A 746 -30.24 34.63 11.01
C TYR A 746 -29.73 34.18 12.38
N GLY A 747 -28.74 33.28 12.39
CA GLY A 747 -27.99 33.00 13.62
C GLY A 747 -26.97 34.09 13.95
N ASN A 748 -26.25 33.93 15.07
CA ASN A 748 -25.18 34.85 15.46
C ASN A 748 -23.80 34.33 15.00
N SER A 749 -22.85 35.21 14.70
CA SER A 749 -21.45 34.77 14.56
C SER A 749 -20.90 34.30 15.92
N GLY A 750 -19.99 33.34 15.89
CA GLY A 750 -19.25 32.93 17.08
C GLY A 750 -18.29 34.03 17.56
N ASN A 751 -17.87 33.94 18.81
CA ASN A 751 -16.91 34.89 19.37
C ASN A 751 -15.48 34.48 18.99
N PRO A 752 -14.56 35.41 18.72
CA PRO A 752 -13.13 35.09 18.67
C PRO A 752 -12.63 34.55 20.01
N GLY A 753 -11.65 33.65 19.97
CA GLY A 753 -11.01 33.12 21.18
C GLY A 753 -10.14 34.16 21.89
N GLY A 754 -9.81 33.88 23.16
CA GLY A 754 -8.87 34.71 23.91
C GLY A 754 -7.42 34.52 23.45
N PRO A 755 -6.60 35.60 23.36
CA PRO A 755 -5.17 35.48 23.08
C PRO A 755 -4.42 34.90 24.29
N GLY A 756 -3.33 34.16 24.03
CA GLY A 756 -2.52 33.55 25.07
C GLY A 756 -1.50 34.50 25.70
N SER A 757 -1.27 34.36 27.01
CA SER A 757 -0.34 35.22 27.75
C SER A 757 1.12 34.84 27.52
N ALA A 758 1.93 35.82 27.08
CA ALA A 758 3.38 35.66 26.89
C ALA A 758 4.18 35.64 28.20
N THR A 759 5.32 34.95 28.19
CA THR A 759 6.37 35.06 29.22
C THR A 759 7.35 36.18 28.87
N ALA A 760 7.58 37.10 29.81
CA ALA A 760 8.45 38.25 29.61
C ALA A 760 9.95 37.86 29.65
N LEU A 761 10.67 38.05 28.54
CA LEU A 761 12.12 37.79 28.43
C LEU A 761 12.85 38.92 27.70
N THR A 762 14.11 39.12 28.09
CA THR A 762 15.00 40.19 27.60
C THR A 762 15.75 39.80 26.32
N ALA A 763 15.93 40.75 25.40
CA ALA A 763 16.44 40.49 24.06
C ALA A 763 17.97 40.34 23.95
N ALA A 764 18.39 39.51 22.99
CA ALA A 764 19.74 39.48 22.40
C ALA A 764 19.62 39.31 20.87
N SER A 765 20.62 39.77 20.12
CA SER A 765 20.54 40.01 18.67
C SER A 765 21.12 38.91 17.78
N VAL A 766 20.57 38.76 16.57
CA VAL A 766 21.14 37.94 15.47
C VAL A 766 21.51 38.87 14.30
N VAL A 767 22.57 38.51 13.56
CA VAL A 767 23.09 39.25 12.39
C VAL A 767 23.04 38.35 11.14
N SER A 768 22.80 38.94 9.98
CA SER A 768 22.72 38.25 8.67
C SER A 768 23.67 38.91 7.66
N ASP A 769 24.19 38.14 6.68
CA ASP A 769 24.88 38.68 5.50
C ASP A 769 24.65 37.80 4.24
N THR A 770 24.92 38.33 3.04
CA THR A 770 24.52 37.79 1.72
C THR A 770 25.46 38.19 0.56
N ARG A 771 25.27 37.57 -0.64
CA ARG A 771 25.83 37.88 -2.01
C ARG A 771 26.96 36.94 -2.52
N SER A 772 27.25 36.76 -3.82
CA SER A 772 26.40 36.77 -5.05
C SER A 772 27.16 36.30 -6.33
N ALA A 773 26.45 35.66 -7.28
CA ALA A 773 26.58 35.68 -8.77
C ALA A 773 27.86 35.29 -9.59
N THR A 774 27.75 34.18 -10.35
CA THR A 774 28.00 33.96 -11.82
C THR A 774 29.32 34.29 -12.57
N SER A 775 29.81 33.37 -13.44
CA SER A 775 29.81 33.48 -14.95
C SER A 775 30.56 32.32 -15.69
N THR A 776 30.68 32.38 -17.04
CA THR A 776 30.79 31.25 -18.02
C THR A 776 32.11 31.15 -18.87
N PRO A 777 32.35 30.08 -19.69
CA PRO A 777 33.70 29.63 -20.14
C PRO A 777 34.05 29.78 -21.66
N THR A 778 35.28 29.39 -22.09
CA THR A 778 35.77 29.45 -23.50
C THR A 778 36.74 28.33 -24.01
N ALA A 779 36.30 27.61 -25.05
CA ALA A 779 36.97 27.23 -26.33
C ALA A 779 38.37 26.51 -26.49
N ASN A 780 38.31 25.31 -27.11
CA ASN A 780 39.06 24.80 -28.31
C ASN A 780 40.62 24.69 -28.39
N ALA A 781 41.15 23.51 -28.83
CA ALA A 781 41.49 23.21 -30.26
C ALA A 781 42.49 22.03 -30.56
N ARG A 782 42.08 21.05 -31.43
CA ARG A 782 42.87 20.35 -32.51
C ARG A 782 44.08 19.44 -32.10
N LYS A 783 44.59 18.42 -32.85
CA LYS A 783 44.24 17.71 -34.12
C LYS A 783 45.05 16.37 -34.27
N ALA A 784 44.44 15.32 -34.89
CA ALA A 784 45.10 14.26 -35.74
C ALA A 784 46.15 13.32 -35.03
N SER A 785 46.82 12.27 -35.60
CA SER A 785 46.71 11.35 -36.79
C SER A 785 47.84 10.27 -36.74
N SER A 786 47.83 9.07 -37.37
CA SER A 786 46.78 8.15 -37.87
C SER A 786 47.36 6.87 -38.56
N VAL A 787 46.70 5.69 -38.44
CA VAL A 787 46.65 4.51 -39.37
C VAL A 787 47.73 3.40 -39.41
N ASN A 788 47.24 2.16 -39.17
CA ASN A 788 47.51 0.77 -39.64
C ASN A 788 48.76 0.34 -40.48
N ALA A 789 49.27 -0.86 -40.17
CA ALA A 789 49.16 -2.11 -40.98
C ALA A 789 49.42 -3.34 -40.06
N ILE A 790 48.77 -4.52 -40.08
CA ILE A 790 48.20 -5.40 -41.14
C ILE A 790 49.30 -6.16 -41.93
N ALA A 791 49.34 -7.50 -42.02
CA ALA A 791 48.69 -8.56 -41.24
C ALA A 791 49.37 -9.94 -41.46
N ALA A 792 49.07 -10.87 -40.54
CA ALA A 792 49.05 -12.35 -40.61
C ALA A 792 49.71 -13.14 -41.78
N LEU A 793 50.41 -14.21 -41.40
CA LEU A 793 50.51 -15.46 -42.18
C LEU A 793 50.28 -16.66 -41.24
N GLN A 794 49.05 -17.11 -40.99
CA GLN A 794 48.18 -17.95 -41.85
C GLN A 794 48.59 -19.44 -41.91
N SER A 795 48.17 -20.23 -40.91
CA SER A 795 47.87 -21.67 -41.08
C SER A 795 46.93 -22.21 -40.00
N MET A 796 47.08 -21.79 -38.74
CA MET A 796 46.12 -22.05 -37.63
C MET A 796 44.77 -21.30 -37.79
N TRP A 797 44.49 -20.76 -38.98
CA TRP A 797 43.59 -19.62 -39.21
C TRP A 797 42.15 -20.01 -39.59
N SER A 798 41.77 -21.30 -39.52
CA SER A 798 40.39 -21.75 -39.75
C SER A 798 39.58 -21.84 -38.45
N GLY A 799 40.00 -22.67 -37.49
CA GLY A 799 39.33 -22.75 -36.18
C GLY A 799 39.43 -21.45 -35.37
N PHE A 800 40.58 -20.78 -35.44
CA PHE A 800 40.81 -19.51 -34.75
C PHE A 800 39.94 -18.36 -35.31
N THR A 801 39.73 -18.30 -36.63
CA THR A 801 38.83 -17.28 -37.20
C THR A 801 37.38 -17.57 -36.89
N GLN A 802 36.93 -18.82 -36.91
CA GLN A 802 35.54 -19.13 -36.58
C GLN A 802 35.21 -18.76 -35.11
N ALA A 803 36.12 -19.05 -34.18
CA ALA A 803 36.00 -18.62 -32.79
C ALA A 803 36.05 -17.09 -32.64
N LEU A 804 36.99 -16.39 -33.29
CA LEU A 804 37.09 -14.92 -33.23
C LEU A 804 35.92 -14.21 -33.91
N SER A 805 35.41 -14.72 -35.03
CA SER A 805 34.27 -14.15 -35.76
C SER A 805 32.99 -14.24 -34.93
N TYR A 806 32.76 -15.34 -34.22
CA TYR A 806 31.68 -15.41 -33.23
C TYR A 806 31.95 -14.53 -32.00
N THR A 807 33.18 -14.51 -31.47
CA THR A 807 33.48 -13.76 -30.25
C THR A 807 33.39 -12.25 -30.45
N PHE A 808 33.86 -11.72 -31.59
CA PHE A 808 33.99 -10.27 -31.82
C PHE A 808 33.15 -9.71 -32.97
N PHE A 809 32.60 -10.53 -33.86
CA PHE A 809 31.88 -10.06 -35.07
C PHE A 809 30.53 -10.76 -35.28
N ASN A 810 29.92 -11.27 -34.20
CA ASN A 810 28.66 -12.01 -34.28
C ASN A 810 27.54 -11.18 -34.91
N GLN A 811 26.67 -11.86 -35.65
CA GLN A 811 25.47 -11.28 -36.22
C GLN A 811 24.24 -12.03 -35.69
N SER A 812 23.39 -11.32 -34.93
CA SER A 812 22.08 -11.80 -34.48
C SER A 812 21.28 -12.38 -35.64
N PRO A 813 20.47 -13.43 -35.43
CA PRO A 813 19.71 -14.05 -36.50
C PRO A 813 18.60 -13.12 -37.01
N THR A 814 18.24 -13.24 -38.28
CA THR A 814 17.11 -12.52 -38.89
C THR A 814 15.86 -13.38 -38.75
N VAL A 815 14.74 -12.81 -38.30
CA VAL A 815 13.46 -13.52 -38.14
C VAL A 815 12.37 -12.73 -38.87
N ALA A 816 11.62 -13.39 -39.74
CA ALA A 816 10.60 -12.79 -40.60
C ALA A 816 9.33 -13.65 -40.56
N PRO A 817 8.60 -13.65 -39.43
CA PRO A 817 7.56 -14.64 -39.18
C PRO A 817 6.40 -14.46 -40.15
N ASN A 818 5.99 -15.57 -40.78
CA ASN A 818 4.83 -15.69 -41.64
C ASN A 818 3.76 -16.49 -40.88
N VAL A 819 2.57 -15.90 -40.71
CA VAL A 819 1.44 -16.52 -40.01
C VAL A 819 0.44 -16.96 -41.07
N TRP A 820 0.23 -18.27 -41.20
CA TRP A 820 -0.63 -18.85 -42.21
C TRP A 820 -2.11 -18.78 -41.82
N GLY A 821 -2.99 -18.95 -42.82
CA GLY A 821 -4.42 -19.00 -42.59
C GLY A 821 -4.83 -20.15 -41.67
N GLN A 822 -5.81 -19.88 -40.81
CA GLN A 822 -6.39 -20.87 -39.89
C GLN A 822 -7.05 -22.04 -40.66
N TRP A 823 -6.90 -23.27 -40.18
CA TRP A 823 -7.42 -24.47 -40.85
C TRP A 823 -8.02 -25.52 -39.90
N GLY A 824 -8.84 -26.40 -40.46
CA GLY A 824 -9.63 -27.39 -39.72
C GLY A 824 -10.80 -26.79 -38.92
N THR A 825 -11.60 -27.65 -38.28
CA THR A 825 -12.68 -27.23 -37.37
C THR A 825 -12.16 -26.44 -36.18
N ASN A 826 -10.94 -26.77 -35.72
CA ASN A 826 -10.32 -26.22 -34.52
C ASN A 826 -9.52 -24.93 -34.80
N LYS A 827 -9.58 -24.38 -36.01
CA LYS A 827 -8.92 -23.12 -36.44
C LYS A 827 -7.43 -23.06 -36.05
N VAL A 828 -6.71 -24.14 -36.31
CA VAL A 828 -5.26 -24.27 -36.04
C VAL A 828 -4.50 -23.30 -36.96
N ILE A 829 -3.47 -22.63 -36.44
CA ILE A 829 -2.67 -21.64 -37.16
C ILE A 829 -1.21 -22.12 -37.20
N THR A 830 -0.61 -22.15 -38.40
CA THR A 830 0.82 -22.49 -38.58
C THR A 830 1.65 -21.22 -38.67
N ILE A 831 2.78 -21.17 -37.96
CA ILE A 831 3.71 -20.04 -37.93
C ILE A 831 5.09 -20.50 -38.39
N GLU A 832 5.51 -20.00 -39.55
CA GLU A 832 6.88 -20.14 -40.06
C GLU A 832 7.72 -18.96 -39.58
N LEU A 833 8.76 -19.20 -38.79
CA LEU A 833 9.61 -18.11 -38.30
C LEU A 833 10.50 -17.48 -39.39
N ASN A 834 10.74 -18.22 -40.49
CA ASN A 834 11.71 -17.89 -41.54
C ASN A 834 13.08 -17.43 -40.99
N ALA A 835 13.50 -18.05 -39.88
CA ALA A 835 14.70 -17.67 -39.16
C ALA A 835 15.96 -18.00 -39.98
N LYS A 836 16.80 -17.00 -40.22
CA LYS A 836 18.09 -17.15 -40.89
C LYS A 836 19.22 -16.83 -39.91
N SER A 837 20.16 -17.76 -39.77
CA SER A 837 21.41 -17.48 -39.08
C SER A 837 22.29 -16.59 -39.94
N ASN A 838 22.85 -15.56 -39.31
CA ASN A 838 23.78 -14.62 -39.94
C ASN A 838 25.24 -14.84 -39.48
N ASN A 839 25.50 -15.84 -38.62
CA ASN A 839 26.84 -16.13 -38.05
C ASN A 839 27.42 -17.51 -38.43
N GLY A 840 26.70 -18.28 -39.26
CA GLY A 840 27.13 -19.61 -39.73
C GLY A 840 26.79 -20.79 -38.80
N PHE A 841 26.29 -20.54 -37.59
CA PHE A 841 25.81 -21.59 -36.68
C PHE A 841 24.29 -21.80 -36.85
N PRO A 842 23.79 -23.05 -36.75
CA PRO A 842 22.35 -23.33 -36.90
C PRO A 842 21.53 -22.70 -35.76
N VAL A 843 20.37 -22.15 -36.09
CA VAL A 843 19.44 -21.57 -35.11
C VAL A 843 18.81 -22.64 -34.21
N THR A 844 18.42 -22.20 -33.02
CA THR A 844 17.63 -22.93 -32.02
C THR A 844 16.50 -22.03 -31.54
N TYR A 845 15.38 -22.63 -31.13
CA TYR A 845 14.16 -21.91 -30.76
C TYR A 845 13.78 -22.19 -29.31
N SER A 846 13.23 -21.17 -28.64
CA SER A 846 12.66 -21.29 -27.30
C SER A 846 11.50 -20.32 -27.16
N VAL A 847 10.41 -20.74 -26.51
CA VAL A 847 9.29 -19.83 -26.21
C VAL A 847 9.60 -19.06 -24.93
N LYS A 848 9.66 -17.74 -25.03
CA LYS A 848 9.94 -16.83 -23.91
C LYS A 848 8.67 -16.38 -23.20
N THR A 849 7.60 -16.20 -23.97
CA THR A 849 6.25 -15.91 -23.47
C THR A 849 5.28 -16.80 -24.23
N GLN A 850 4.57 -17.69 -23.53
CA GLN A 850 3.54 -18.54 -24.13
C GLN A 850 2.30 -17.72 -24.52
N PRO A 851 1.47 -18.19 -25.48
CA PRO A 851 0.13 -17.66 -25.72
C PRO A 851 -0.77 -17.77 -24.47
N LYS A 852 -1.81 -16.92 -24.38
CA LYS A 852 -2.74 -16.89 -23.23
C LYS A 852 -4.06 -17.64 -23.50
N TYR A 853 -4.48 -17.74 -24.76
CA TYR A 853 -5.79 -18.28 -25.18
C TYR A 853 -5.69 -19.52 -26.07
N GLY A 854 -4.49 -20.12 -26.13
CA GLY A 854 -4.21 -21.35 -26.87
C GLY A 854 -2.91 -22.00 -26.40
N SER A 855 -2.50 -23.05 -27.11
CA SER A 855 -1.25 -23.78 -26.88
C SER A 855 -0.34 -23.67 -28.10
N LEU A 856 0.97 -23.62 -27.87
CA LEU A 856 1.97 -23.55 -28.93
C LEU A 856 2.84 -24.82 -28.89
N THR A 857 2.85 -25.58 -29.99
CA THR A 857 3.72 -26.75 -30.17
C THR A 857 4.75 -26.49 -31.27
N LEU A 858 5.97 -26.99 -31.10
CA LEU A 858 7.00 -27.00 -32.13
C LEU A 858 6.88 -28.31 -32.92
N ASP A 859 6.76 -28.23 -34.24
CA ASP A 859 7.01 -29.38 -35.10
C ASP A 859 8.52 -29.50 -35.34
N GLU A 860 9.16 -30.46 -34.66
CA GLU A 860 10.60 -30.75 -34.78
C GLU A 860 11.01 -31.16 -36.21
N THR A 861 10.05 -31.60 -37.04
CA THR A 861 10.28 -32.03 -38.43
C THR A 861 10.46 -30.85 -39.38
N THR A 862 9.70 -29.76 -39.19
CA THR A 862 9.72 -28.58 -40.07
C THR A 862 10.36 -27.35 -39.44
N GLY A 863 10.49 -27.32 -38.11
CA GLY A 863 10.94 -26.14 -37.36
C GLY A 863 9.87 -25.04 -37.24
N ASN A 864 8.62 -25.34 -37.61
CA ASN A 864 7.49 -24.42 -37.52
C ASN A 864 6.75 -24.58 -36.20
N TYR A 865 6.15 -23.49 -35.73
CA TYR A 865 5.26 -23.54 -34.57
C TYR A 865 3.80 -23.67 -35.01
N VAL A 866 3.04 -24.49 -34.30
CA VAL A 866 1.60 -24.69 -34.49
C VAL A 866 0.88 -24.12 -33.27
N TYR A 867 0.07 -23.09 -33.50
CA TYR A 867 -0.83 -22.52 -32.50
C TYR A 867 -2.19 -23.22 -32.61
N THR A 868 -2.60 -23.86 -31.52
CA THR A 868 -3.94 -24.44 -31.37
C THR A 868 -4.72 -23.61 -30.35
N PRO A 869 -5.79 -22.88 -30.74
CA PRO A 869 -6.58 -22.12 -29.79
C PRO A 869 -7.33 -23.03 -28.81
N ASN A 870 -7.68 -22.50 -27.63
CA ASN A 870 -8.66 -23.12 -26.75
C ASN A 870 -10.00 -23.29 -27.54
N PRO A 871 -10.64 -24.48 -27.53
CA PRO A 871 -11.97 -24.72 -28.09
C PRO A 871 -13.00 -23.62 -27.82
N ASP A 872 -13.04 -23.06 -26.62
CA ASP A 872 -13.99 -22.00 -26.22
C ASP A 872 -13.84 -20.74 -27.09
N MET A 873 -12.62 -20.47 -27.57
CA MET A 873 -12.29 -19.33 -28.44
C MET A 873 -12.57 -19.60 -29.92
N VAL A 874 -12.84 -20.85 -30.32
CA VAL A 874 -13.00 -21.24 -31.73
C VAL A 874 -14.27 -20.68 -32.33
N ALA A 875 -15.38 -20.61 -31.59
CA ALA A 875 -16.63 -20.03 -32.09
C ALA A 875 -16.62 -18.49 -32.14
N PRO A 876 -16.34 -17.76 -31.03
CA PRO A 876 -16.35 -16.30 -31.03
C PRO A 876 -15.13 -15.68 -31.72
N GLY A 877 -14.00 -16.38 -31.77
CA GLY A 877 -12.70 -15.82 -32.13
C GLY A 877 -11.99 -15.23 -30.92
N ILE A 878 -10.70 -14.88 -31.07
CA ILE A 878 -9.91 -14.11 -30.10
C ILE A 878 -8.60 -13.64 -30.77
N SER A 879 -7.97 -12.58 -30.24
CA SER A 879 -6.58 -12.23 -30.57
C SER A 879 -5.63 -12.56 -29.41
N ASP A 880 -4.54 -13.23 -29.73
CA ASP A 880 -3.50 -13.67 -28.79
C ASP A 880 -2.10 -13.27 -29.29
N SER A 881 -1.10 -13.30 -28.42
CA SER A 881 0.29 -12.98 -28.77
C SER A 881 1.29 -13.73 -27.90
N PHE A 882 2.37 -14.22 -28.52
CA PHE A 882 3.44 -14.95 -27.85
C PHE A 882 4.81 -14.49 -28.35
N THR A 883 5.86 -14.74 -27.57
CA THR A 883 7.23 -14.30 -27.89
C THR A 883 8.15 -15.51 -27.98
N ILE A 884 8.79 -15.68 -29.15
CA ILE A 884 9.82 -16.70 -29.36
C ILE A 884 11.19 -16.03 -29.38
N THR A 885 12.12 -16.58 -28.61
CA THR A 885 13.55 -16.24 -28.70
C THR A 885 14.21 -17.19 -29.70
N VAL A 886 14.81 -16.61 -30.74
CA VAL A 886 15.63 -17.33 -31.73
C VAL A 886 17.10 -17.12 -31.39
N ASN A 887 17.83 -18.21 -31.18
CA ASN A 887 19.21 -18.22 -30.69
C ASN A 887 20.16 -18.87 -31.73
N ASN A 888 21.24 -18.18 -32.12
CA ASN A 888 22.29 -18.73 -33.00
C ASN A 888 23.69 -18.86 -32.35
N GLY A 889 23.78 -18.78 -31.02
CA GLY A 889 25.02 -19.00 -30.26
C GLY A 889 25.11 -20.35 -29.54
N SER A 890 23.99 -21.04 -29.35
CA SER A 890 23.89 -22.29 -28.55
C SER A 890 24.79 -23.44 -29.01
N ARG A 891 25.19 -23.48 -30.29
CA ARG A 891 26.21 -24.42 -30.83
C ARG A 891 27.53 -23.77 -31.25
N ALA A 892 27.74 -22.50 -30.89
CA ALA A 892 29.03 -21.82 -31.00
C ALA A 892 29.86 -21.92 -29.71
N GLN A 893 29.22 -22.07 -28.55
CA GLN A 893 29.86 -22.17 -27.24
C GLN A 893 30.73 -23.44 -27.12
N LEU A 894 32.01 -23.27 -26.78
CA LEU A 894 32.93 -24.37 -26.47
C LEU A 894 32.59 -25.00 -25.10
N PRO A 895 32.91 -26.28 -24.86
CA PRO A 895 32.71 -26.91 -23.56
C PRO A 895 33.77 -26.49 -22.53
N GLY A 896 33.40 -26.50 -21.25
CA GLY A 896 34.31 -26.28 -20.12
C GLY A 896 34.97 -24.90 -20.09
N PHE A 897 36.21 -24.84 -19.62
CA PHE A 897 36.96 -23.58 -19.42
C PHE A 897 37.09 -22.72 -20.68
N ALA A 898 37.19 -23.34 -21.86
CA ALA A 898 37.25 -22.60 -23.13
C ALA A 898 35.93 -21.85 -23.43
N GLY A 899 34.78 -22.45 -23.10
CA GLY A 899 33.47 -21.81 -23.20
C GLY A 899 33.29 -20.63 -22.27
N PHE A 900 33.80 -20.73 -21.03
CA PHE A 900 33.80 -19.64 -20.07
C PHE A 900 34.57 -18.41 -20.60
N VAL A 901 35.81 -18.62 -21.08
CA VAL A 901 36.63 -17.53 -21.65
C VAL A 901 35.98 -16.93 -22.89
N GLN A 902 35.43 -17.76 -23.78
CA GLN A 902 34.69 -17.33 -24.97
C GLN A 902 33.45 -16.49 -24.60
N GLY A 903 32.66 -16.92 -23.62
CA GLY A 903 31.46 -16.24 -23.16
C GLY A 903 31.75 -14.86 -22.56
N VAL A 904 32.79 -14.76 -21.72
CA VAL A 904 33.25 -13.49 -21.15
C VAL A 904 33.68 -12.53 -22.28
N LEU A 905 34.53 -12.98 -23.20
CA LEU A 905 34.99 -12.14 -24.32
C LEU A 905 33.84 -11.70 -25.26
N HIS A 906 32.89 -12.60 -25.56
CA HIS A 906 31.73 -12.29 -26.37
C HIS A 906 30.79 -11.28 -25.67
N SER A 907 30.53 -11.43 -24.37
CA SER A 907 29.72 -10.46 -23.62
C SER A 907 30.35 -9.05 -23.61
N VAL A 908 31.68 -8.96 -23.51
CA VAL A 908 32.42 -7.70 -23.61
C VAL A 908 32.32 -7.13 -25.02
N ALA A 909 32.45 -7.95 -26.07
CA ALA A 909 32.33 -7.51 -27.45
C ALA A 909 30.92 -7.00 -27.81
N VAL A 910 29.86 -7.60 -27.24
CA VAL A 910 28.47 -7.11 -27.36
C VAL A 910 28.30 -5.79 -26.59
N THR A 911 28.83 -5.70 -25.37
CA THR A 911 28.78 -4.46 -24.55
C THR A 911 29.52 -3.29 -25.20
N MET A 912 30.61 -3.58 -25.93
CA MET A 912 31.36 -2.59 -26.71
C MET A 912 30.77 -2.31 -28.10
N GLY A 913 29.67 -2.95 -28.48
CA GLY A 913 29.01 -2.76 -29.78
C GLY A 913 29.78 -3.31 -30.99
N ILE A 914 30.76 -4.19 -30.76
CA ILE A 914 31.61 -4.81 -31.80
C ILE A 914 30.93 -6.07 -32.36
N ALA A 915 30.33 -6.87 -31.47
CA ALA A 915 29.48 -8.01 -31.80
C ALA A 915 28.00 -7.70 -31.55
N LYS A 916 27.08 -8.43 -32.18
CA LYS A 916 25.64 -8.39 -31.87
C LYS A 916 25.21 -9.59 -30.99
N PRO A 917 24.11 -9.48 -30.21
CA PRO A 917 23.63 -10.58 -29.36
C PRO A 917 23.28 -11.86 -30.12
N ASP A 918 23.51 -13.02 -29.51
CA ASP A 918 23.14 -14.36 -30.03
C ASP A 918 21.63 -14.60 -30.14
N THR A 919 20.83 -13.81 -29.46
CA THR A 919 19.39 -13.98 -29.31
C THR A 919 18.63 -12.79 -29.85
N ILE A 920 17.56 -13.05 -30.61
CA ILE A 920 16.52 -12.05 -30.91
C ILE A 920 15.16 -12.57 -30.43
N ASP A 921 14.43 -11.70 -29.75
CA ASP A 921 13.04 -11.95 -29.37
C ASP A 921 12.11 -11.48 -30.49
N ARG A 922 11.15 -12.31 -30.87
CA ARG A 922 10.10 -11.93 -31.82
C ARG A 922 8.73 -12.25 -31.24
N THR A 923 7.99 -11.19 -30.92
CA THR A 923 6.55 -11.29 -30.64
C THR A 923 5.79 -11.54 -31.94
N ILE A 924 4.86 -12.48 -31.89
CA ILE A 924 3.98 -12.90 -32.98
C ILE A 924 2.56 -12.77 -32.45
N ASN A 925 1.70 -12.11 -33.23
CA ASN A 925 0.29 -11.96 -32.92
C ASN A 925 -0.50 -12.94 -33.81
N VAL A 926 -1.50 -13.59 -33.25
CA VAL A 926 -2.42 -14.48 -33.96
C VAL A 926 -3.85 -14.07 -33.66
N THR A 927 -4.73 -14.19 -34.66
CA THR A 927 -6.16 -13.91 -34.50
C THR A 927 -6.96 -15.10 -35.02
N VAL A 928 -7.72 -15.72 -34.13
CA VAL A 928 -8.75 -16.70 -34.47
C VAL A 928 -9.97 -15.91 -34.92
N THR A 929 -10.41 -16.06 -36.17
CA THR A 929 -11.63 -15.37 -36.62
C THR A 929 -12.88 -16.10 -36.13
N GLY A 930 -13.93 -15.36 -35.77
CA GLY A 930 -15.20 -15.91 -35.31
C GLY A 930 -16.32 -14.88 -35.40
N THR A 931 -17.34 -14.98 -34.55
CA THR A 931 -18.47 -14.02 -34.53
C THR A 931 -18.13 -12.65 -33.96
N GLY A 932 -17.11 -12.55 -33.10
CA GLY A 932 -16.85 -11.37 -32.28
C GLY A 932 -17.93 -11.12 -31.21
N VAL A 933 -18.63 -12.17 -30.79
CA VAL A 933 -19.72 -12.10 -29.80
C VAL A 933 -19.44 -13.08 -28.66
N TYR A 934 -19.30 -12.55 -27.44
CA TYR A 934 -18.87 -13.26 -26.23
C TYR A 934 -19.94 -13.12 -25.13
N GLY A 935 -20.10 -14.13 -24.27
CA GLY A 935 -21.06 -14.12 -23.16
C GLY A 935 -22.42 -14.77 -23.46
N GLY A 936 -23.31 -14.74 -22.47
CA GLY A 936 -24.52 -15.57 -22.43
C GLY A 936 -25.76 -14.98 -23.10
N ASP A 937 -26.93 -15.57 -22.82
CA ASP A 937 -28.22 -14.99 -23.22
C ASP A 937 -28.60 -13.83 -22.28
N VAL A 938 -28.81 -12.65 -22.87
CA VAL A 938 -29.11 -11.43 -22.10
C VAL A 938 -30.49 -11.48 -21.45
N THR A 939 -31.44 -12.23 -22.01
CA THR A 939 -32.81 -12.38 -21.48
C THR A 939 -32.82 -13.19 -20.20
N GLU A 940 -32.02 -14.26 -20.15
CA GLU A 940 -31.84 -15.11 -18.98
C GLU A 940 -31.00 -14.41 -17.91
N LEU A 941 -29.83 -13.89 -18.28
CA LEU A 941 -28.93 -13.22 -17.34
C LEU A 941 -29.51 -11.90 -16.77
N ALA A 942 -30.44 -11.23 -17.47
CA ALA A 942 -31.17 -10.08 -16.93
C ALA A 942 -32.09 -10.45 -15.74
N GLN A 943 -32.51 -11.72 -15.58
CA GLN A 943 -33.33 -12.14 -14.43
C GLN A 943 -32.55 -12.16 -13.10
N LEU A 944 -31.21 -12.20 -13.19
CA LEU A 944 -30.32 -12.11 -12.04
C LEU A 944 -30.20 -10.67 -11.50
N HIS A 945 -30.71 -9.67 -12.23
CA HIS A 945 -30.66 -8.27 -11.80
C HIS A 945 -31.34 -8.06 -10.45
N ARG A 946 -30.67 -7.33 -9.57
CA ARG A 946 -31.22 -6.78 -8.32
C ARG A 946 -30.83 -5.31 -8.24
N GLN A 947 -31.81 -4.46 -7.96
CA GLN A 947 -31.58 -3.04 -7.72
C GLN A 947 -30.92 -2.85 -6.34
N GLN A 948 -30.08 -1.82 -6.20
CA GLN A 948 -29.53 -1.38 -4.93
C GLN A 948 -30.32 -0.24 -4.29
N SER A 949 -30.31 -0.20 -2.96
CA SER A 949 -30.81 0.86 -2.10
C SER A 949 -29.67 1.68 -1.48
N PHE A 950 -28.44 1.13 -1.42
CA PHE A 950 -27.30 1.70 -0.69
C PHE A 950 -26.03 1.86 -1.56
N TRP A 951 -24.91 2.27 -0.94
CA TRP A 951 -23.61 2.50 -1.61
C TRP A 951 -22.79 1.21 -1.85
N ASN A 952 -23.47 0.17 -2.34
CA ASN A 952 -22.99 -1.22 -2.37
C ASN A 952 -23.00 -1.84 -3.80
N CYS A 953 -22.92 -1.03 -4.86
CA CYS A 953 -22.99 -1.50 -6.26
C CYS A 953 -21.99 -2.61 -6.59
N LEU A 954 -20.76 -2.54 -6.05
CA LEU A 954 -19.78 -3.61 -6.13
C LEU A 954 -20.30 -4.93 -5.55
N LEU A 955 -20.87 -4.89 -4.34
CA LEU A 955 -21.38 -6.08 -3.66
C LEU A 955 -22.52 -6.72 -4.46
N MET A 956 -23.45 -5.91 -4.99
CA MET A 956 -24.54 -6.38 -5.82
C MET A 956 -24.04 -6.91 -7.18
N ALA A 957 -23.11 -6.24 -7.85
CA ALA A 957 -22.49 -6.72 -9.09
C ALA A 957 -21.78 -8.07 -8.89
N SER A 958 -21.06 -8.23 -7.77
CA SER A 958 -20.39 -9.48 -7.38
C SER A 958 -21.39 -10.59 -7.05
N ALA A 959 -22.46 -10.31 -6.30
CA ALA A 959 -23.52 -11.28 -6.03
C ALA A 959 -24.23 -11.76 -7.32
N MET A 960 -24.51 -10.85 -8.26
CA MET A 960 -25.09 -11.22 -9.57
C MET A 960 -24.12 -12.04 -10.43
N ALA A 961 -22.81 -11.78 -10.35
CA ALA A 961 -21.78 -12.55 -11.04
C ALA A 961 -21.59 -13.96 -10.44
N ALA A 962 -21.59 -14.09 -9.11
CA ALA A 962 -21.56 -15.38 -8.43
C ALA A 962 -22.84 -16.19 -8.70
N ALA A 963 -24.01 -15.56 -8.71
CA ALA A 963 -25.28 -16.19 -9.08
C ALA A 963 -25.25 -16.73 -10.53
N GLN A 964 -24.71 -15.97 -11.49
CA GLN A 964 -24.54 -16.39 -12.89
C GLN A 964 -23.78 -17.70 -13.01
N VAL A 965 -22.59 -17.82 -12.41
CA VAL A 965 -21.75 -19.03 -12.61
C VAL A 965 -22.23 -20.22 -11.79
N THR A 966 -22.93 -19.99 -10.68
CA THR A 966 -23.48 -21.08 -9.85
C THR A 966 -24.86 -21.58 -10.34
N GLY A 967 -25.47 -20.91 -11.32
CA GLY A 967 -26.83 -21.24 -11.79
C GLY A 967 -27.92 -20.95 -10.74
N THR A 968 -27.66 -20.01 -9.82
CA THR A 968 -28.57 -19.66 -8.72
C THR A 968 -29.26 -18.32 -8.96
N GLN A 969 -30.24 -17.98 -8.13
CA GLN A 969 -30.82 -16.63 -8.10
C GLN A 969 -29.97 -15.71 -7.23
N THR A 970 -29.75 -14.47 -7.68
CA THR A 970 -29.14 -13.42 -6.85
C THR A 970 -29.97 -13.22 -5.59
N VAL A 971 -29.30 -13.29 -4.43
CA VAL A 971 -29.88 -13.10 -3.10
C VAL A 971 -30.26 -11.64 -2.87
N ASP A 972 -31.08 -11.39 -1.84
CA ASP A 972 -31.54 -10.05 -1.50
C ASP A 972 -30.41 -9.16 -0.97
N GLU A 973 -30.47 -7.85 -1.29
CA GLU A 973 -29.46 -6.85 -0.94
C GLU A 973 -29.07 -6.86 0.55
N THR A 974 -30.05 -6.99 1.44
CA THR A 974 -29.85 -7.03 2.91
C THR A 974 -28.92 -8.18 3.32
N THR A 975 -29.01 -9.33 2.64
CA THR A 975 -28.14 -10.49 2.91
C THR A 975 -26.70 -10.18 2.53
N VAL A 976 -26.47 -9.63 1.33
CA VAL A 976 -25.13 -9.25 0.86
C VAL A 976 -24.51 -8.14 1.72
N VAL A 977 -25.33 -7.20 2.20
CA VAL A 977 -24.92 -6.13 3.12
C VAL A 977 -24.51 -6.68 4.49
N ASN A 978 -25.24 -7.66 5.04
CA ASN A 978 -24.88 -8.26 6.33
C ASN A 978 -23.58 -9.07 6.24
N TRP A 979 -23.42 -9.89 5.21
CA TRP A 979 -22.18 -10.57 4.87
C TRP A 979 -20.97 -9.61 4.82
N ALA A 980 -21.10 -8.49 4.12
CA ALA A 980 -20.03 -7.48 4.02
C ALA A 980 -19.74 -6.72 5.33
N LYS A 981 -20.67 -6.71 6.30
CA LYS A 981 -20.44 -6.17 7.65
C LYS A 981 -19.73 -7.17 8.57
N GLU A 982 -19.94 -8.46 8.36
CA GLU A 982 -19.35 -9.54 9.16
C GLU A 982 -17.88 -9.80 8.74
N LEU A 983 -17.59 -9.74 7.44
CA LEU A 983 -16.26 -9.98 6.85
C LEU A 983 -15.27 -8.81 7.02
N ASP A 984 -14.00 -9.16 7.17
CA ASP A 984 -12.86 -8.23 7.24
C ASP A 984 -12.36 -7.78 5.85
N SER A 985 -11.79 -6.58 5.79
CA SER A 985 -11.22 -6.01 4.56
C SER A 985 -9.78 -6.50 4.36
N VAL A 986 -9.53 -7.20 3.27
CA VAL A 986 -8.17 -7.59 2.84
C VAL A 986 -7.42 -6.43 2.18
N VAL A 987 -8.13 -5.36 1.82
CA VAL A 987 -7.55 -4.11 1.29
C VAL A 987 -7.19 -3.11 2.40
N ILE A 988 -7.96 -3.06 3.49
CA ILE A 988 -7.71 -2.19 4.65
C ILE A 988 -7.70 -3.07 5.92
N PRO A 989 -6.57 -3.74 6.21
CA PRO A 989 -6.42 -4.66 7.33
C PRO A 989 -6.78 -4.03 8.67
N GLY A 990 -7.39 -4.82 9.57
CA GLY A 990 -7.87 -4.34 10.87
C GLY A 990 -9.27 -3.73 10.85
N ARG A 991 -9.92 -3.63 9.69
CA ARG A 991 -11.24 -3.02 9.53
C ARG A 991 -12.20 -3.95 8.78
N LYS A 992 -13.50 -3.90 9.11
CA LYS A 992 -14.55 -4.57 8.32
C LYS A 992 -14.62 -4.04 6.88
N MET A 993 -15.06 -4.92 5.98
CA MET A 993 -15.25 -4.67 4.54
C MET A 993 -16.27 -3.56 4.29
N PHE A 994 -17.39 -3.57 5.00
CA PHE A 994 -18.48 -2.61 4.86
C PHE A 994 -18.95 -2.12 6.25
N LEU A 995 -18.73 -0.85 6.56
CA LEU A 995 -18.93 -0.31 7.91
C LEU A 995 -20.40 -0.03 8.27
N SER A 996 -21.22 0.36 7.29
CA SER A 996 -22.68 0.52 7.38
C SER A 996 -23.26 0.82 5.99
N GLU A 997 -24.50 0.38 5.76
CA GLU A 997 -25.31 0.77 4.60
C GLU A 997 -25.82 2.21 4.68
N LEU A 998 -25.79 2.77 5.89
CA LEU A 998 -26.26 4.11 6.23
C LEU A 998 -25.18 5.18 6.10
N ILE A 999 -23.99 4.87 5.58
CA ILE A 999 -22.92 5.85 5.29
C ILE A 999 -22.46 5.74 3.82
N GLU A 1000 -21.88 6.80 3.27
CA GLU A 1000 -21.59 6.90 1.83
C GLU A 1000 -20.21 6.31 1.46
N MET A 1001 -19.98 5.05 1.84
CA MET A 1001 -18.75 4.30 1.57
C MET A 1001 -19.05 2.89 1.06
N GLY A 1002 -18.36 2.47 -0.01
CA GLY A 1002 -18.43 1.12 -0.56
C GLY A 1002 -17.25 0.24 -0.16
N ALA A 1003 -17.30 -1.04 -0.52
CA ALA A 1003 -16.19 -1.99 -0.41
C ALA A 1003 -15.22 -1.90 -1.61
N TRP A 1004 -14.09 -2.62 -1.55
CA TRP A 1004 -13.08 -2.68 -2.62
C TRP A 1004 -13.20 -3.96 -3.46
N PRO A 1005 -12.87 -3.95 -4.78
CA PRO A 1005 -13.02 -5.13 -5.64
C PRO A 1005 -12.33 -6.41 -5.13
N LYS A 1006 -11.20 -6.29 -4.42
CA LYS A 1006 -10.52 -7.43 -3.77
C LYS A 1006 -11.21 -7.92 -2.49
N ASP A 1007 -11.93 -7.06 -1.78
CA ASP A 1007 -12.75 -7.48 -0.64
C ASP A 1007 -13.98 -8.26 -1.14
N ALA A 1008 -14.60 -7.81 -2.24
CA ALA A 1008 -15.72 -8.52 -2.86
C ALA A 1008 -15.33 -9.92 -3.40
N VAL A 1009 -14.05 -10.15 -3.72
CA VAL A 1009 -13.52 -11.49 -4.01
C VAL A 1009 -13.61 -12.41 -2.80
N VAL A 1010 -13.38 -11.91 -1.58
CA VAL A 1010 -13.54 -12.69 -0.33
C VAL A 1010 -15.02 -13.01 -0.08
N LEU A 1011 -15.89 -11.99 -0.15
CA LEU A 1011 -17.34 -12.17 0.03
C LEU A 1011 -17.94 -13.19 -0.96
N MET A 1012 -17.46 -13.22 -2.20
CA MET A 1012 -17.88 -14.24 -3.17
C MET A 1012 -17.42 -15.65 -2.78
N GLN A 1013 -16.18 -15.81 -2.29
CA GLN A 1013 -15.61 -17.13 -1.98
C GLN A 1013 -16.11 -17.72 -0.64
N ASP A 1014 -16.48 -16.89 0.34
CA ASP A 1014 -17.00 -17.35 1.62
C ASP A 1014 -18.48 -17.80 1.54
N HIS A 1015 -19.28 -17.19 0.65
CA HIS A 1015 -20.73 -17.40 0.60
C HIS A 1015 -21.26 -18.06 -0.68
N TYR A 1016 -20.40 -18.28 -1.69
CA TYR A 1016 -20.75 -19.01 -2.92
C TYR A 1016 -19.65 -20.02 -3.28
N PRO A 1017 -19.99 -21.18 -3.90
CA PRO A 1017 -19.02 -22.14 -4.42
C PRO A 1017 -18.38 -21.62 -5.72
N VAL A 1018 -17.56 -20.57 -5.61
CA VAL A 1018 -16.87 -19.90 -6.71
C VAL A 1018 -15.42 -19.60 -6.36
N THR A 1019 -14.60 -19.39 -7.38
CA THR A 1019 -13.32 -18.69 -7.27
C THR A 1019 -13.43 -17.36 -8.02
N ALA A 1020 -12.76 -16.33 -7.54
CA ALA A 1020 -12.74 -15.03 -8.21
C ALA A 1020 -11.34 -14.41 -8.21
N VAL A 1021 -11.00 -13.72 -9.29
CA VAL A 1021 -9.69 -13.06 -9.48
C VAL A 1021 -9.93 -11.63 -9.92
N ASN A 1022 -9.46 -10.68 -9.11
CA ASN A 1022 -9.44 -9.24 -9.43
C ASN A 1022 -8.09 -8.85 -10.05
N THR A 1023 -8.12 -8.18 -11.20
CA THR A 1023 -6.94 -7.76 -11.97
C THR A 1023 -7.06 -6.28 -12.35
N VAL A 1024 -6.00 -5.50 -12.12
CA VAL A 1024 -5.85 -4.14 -12.62
C VAL A 1024 -4.67 -4.07 -13.58
N TYR A 1025 -4.76 -3.24 -14.63
CA TYR A 1025 -3.79 -3.21 -15.73
C TYR A 1025 -2.86 -1.98 -15.67
N GLY A 1026 -3.00 -1.13 -14.66
CA GLY A 1026 -2.05 -0.07 -14.30
C GLY A 1026 -0.89 -0.60 -13.46
N THR A 1027 0.17 0.20 -13.27
CA THR A 1027 1.30 -0.18 -12.41
C THR A 1027 1.15 0.46 -11.04
N TYR A 1028 1.32 -0.33 -9.98
CA TYR A 1028 1.20 0.09 -8.57
C TYR A 1028 2.44 -0.35 -7.79
N ASP A 1029 2.75 0.33 -6.68
CA ASP A 1029 3.76 -0.11 -5.72
C ASP A 1029 3.18 -1.11 -4.69
N ALA A 1030 4.04 -1.62 -3.80
CA ALA A 1030 3.64 -2.57 -2.77
C ALA A 1030 2.62 -2.01 -1.74
N ASN A 1031 2.46 -0.68 -1.65
CA ASN A 1031 1.43 -0.03 -0.84
C ASN A 1031 0.12 0.19 -1.62
N GLY A 1032 -0.01 -0.35 -2.84
CA GLY A 1032 -1.19 -0.15 -3.69
C GLY A 1032 -1.28 1.27 -4.28
N LYS A 1033 -0.23 2.08 -4.19
CA LYS A 1033 -0.21 3.43 -4.78
C LYS A 1033 0.19 3.35 -6.25
N ARG A 1034 -0.60 3.99 -7.10
CA ARG A 1034 -0.44 4.01 -8.55
C ARG A 1034 0.88 4.69 -8.97
N ILE A 1035 1.77 3.93 -9.60
CA ILE A 1035 3.01 4.39 -10.22
C ILE A 1035 2.72 4.95 -11.62
N SER A 1036 1.91 4.24 -12.41
CA SER A 1036 1.54 4.66 -13.77
C SER A 1036 0.15 4.16 -14.19
N ALA A 1037 -0.50 4.97 -15.01
CA ALA A 1037 -1.79 4.66 -15.61
C ALA A 1037 -1.70 3.51 -16.64
N ALA A 1038 -2.79 2.77 -16.80
CA ALA A 1038 -2.98 1.86 -17.91
C ALA A 1038 -3.04 2.62 -19.25
N THR A 1039 -2.31 2.12 -20.23
CA THR A 1039 -2.27 2.64 -21.60
C THR A 1039 -3.39 2.03 -22.45
N PRO A 1040 -3.68 2.56 -23.66
CA PRO A 1040 -4.64 1.94 -24.58
C PRO A 1040 -4.29 0.50 -24.97
N ALA A 1041 -3.00 0.12 -24.96
CA ALA A 1041 -2.57 -1.25 -25.21
C ALA A 1041 -2.84 -2.18 -24.01
N ASP A 1042 -2.97 -1.62 -22.81
CA ASP A 1042 -3.36 -2.35 -21.59
C ASP A 1042 -4.87 -2.54 -21.57
N GLY A 1043 -5.65 -1.52 -21.93
CA GLY A 1043 -7.10 -1.62 -22.13
C GLY A 1043 -7.50 -2.66 -23.20
N GLN A 1044 -6.74 -2.78 -24.29
CA GLN A 1044 -6.98 -3.86 -25.27
C GLN A 1044 -6.70 -5.26 -24.69
N ARG A 1045 -5.72 -5.42 -23.79
CA ARG A 1045 -5.51 -6.71 -23.11
C ARG A 1045 -6.63 -7.02 -22.13
N ALA A 1046 -7.08 -6.02 -21.38
CA ALA A 1046 -8.24 -6.16 -20.47
C ALA A 1046 -9.52 -6.54 -21.23
N LEU A 1047 -9.77 -5.94 -22.39
CA LEU A 1047 -10.89 -6.33 -23.26
C LEU A 1047 -10.76 -7.79 -23.74
N ASN A 1048 -9.59 -8.20 -24.24
CA ASN A 1048 -9.39 -9.60 -24.66
C ASN A 1048 -9.53 -10.59 -23.48
N ASP A 1049 -9.12 -10.20 -22.26
CA ASP A 1049 -9.27 -11.03 -21.06
C ASP A 1049 -10.75 -11.15 -20.61
N MET A 1050 -11.52 -10.07 -20.70
CA MET A 1050 -12.97 -10.07 -20.48
C MET A 1050 -13.69 -10.93 -21.53
N ASP A 1051 -13.39 -10.73 -22.80
CA ASP A 1051 -13.95 -11.48 -23.92
C ASP A 1051 -13.67 -13.00 -23.78
N ALA A 1052 -12.44 -13.36 -23.44
CA ALA A 1052 -12.05 -14.75 -23.19
C ALA A 1052 -12.72 -15.35 -21.94
N ALA A 1053 -12.91 -14.59 -20.86
CA ALA A 1053 -13.66 -15.03 -19.70
C ALA A 1053 -15.14 -15.29 -20.04
N LEU A 1054 -15.78 -14.35 -20.74
CA LEU A 1054 -17.18 -14.45 -21.15
C LEU A 1054 -17.43 -15.62 -22.13
N ALA A 1055 -16.48 -15.94 -23.02
CA ALA A 1055 -16.56 -17.14 -23.86
C ALA A 1055 -16.35 -18.46 -23.09
N GLN A 1056 -15.61 -18.44 -21.96
CA GLN A 1056 -15.47 -19.57 -21.04
C GLN A 1056 -16.69 -19.73 -20.10
N GLY A 1057 -17.78 -19.00 -20.32
CA GLY A 1057 -18.98 -19.03 -19.47
C GLY A 1057 -18.81 -18.38 -18.09
N LYS A 1058 -17.67 -17.72 -17.84
CA LYS A 1058 -17.37 -17.05 -16.57
C LYS A 1058 -18.13 -15.73 -16.49
N ALA A 1059 -18.46 -15.30 -15.28
CA ALA A 1059 -19.04 -13.98 -15.05
C ALA A 1059 -17.93 -12.94 -14.88
N VAL A 1060 -18.24 -11.69 -15.24
CA VAL A 1060 -17.31 -10.57 -15.18
C VAL A 1060 -17.98 -9.38 -14.50
N THR A 1061 -17.27 -8.73 -13.58
CA THR A 1061 -17.59 -7.35 -13.14
C THR A 1061 -16.45 -6.41 -13.47
N VAL A 1062 -16.79 -5.14 -13.73
CA VAL A 1062 -15.83 -4.08 -14.07
C VAL A 1062 -16.15 -2.79 -13.34
N GLY A 1063 -15.10 -2.10 -12.88
CA GLY A 1063 -15.22 -0.82 -12.19
C GLY A 1063 -15.16 0.38 -13.14
N ILE A 1064 -16.15 1.27 -13.05
CA ILE A 1064 -16.39 2.33 -14.03
C ILE A 1064 -16.68 3.71 -13.39
N ASN A 1065 -16.71 4.74 -14.24
CA ASN A 1065 -17.44 5.99 -13.98
C ASN A 1065 -18.83 5.92 -14.63
N ASN A 1066 -19.90 5.99 -13.84
CA ASN A 1066 -21.27 5.84 -14.34
C ASN A 1066 -21.72 6.99 -15.26
N ASN A 1067 -21.34 8.25 -14.99
CA ASN A 1067 -21.65 9.38 -15.88
C ASN A 1067 -21.00 9.19 -17.26
N ALA A 1068 -19.78 8.66 -17.33
CA ALA A 1068 -19.07 8.40 -18.57
C ALA A 1068 -19.78 7.33 -19.41
N LEU A 1069 -20.24 6.24 -18.79
CA LEU A 1069 -21.02 5.19 -19.46
C LEU A 1069 -22.41 5.71 -19.88
N TYR A 1070 -23.17 6.28 -18.95
CA TYR A 1070 -24.54 6.73 -19.20
C TYR A 1070 -24.63 7.89 -20.19
N SER A 1071 -23.55 8.65 -20.40
CA SER A 1071 -23.48 9.72 -21.42
C SER A 1071 -23.69 9.24 -22.86
N SER A 1072 -23.61 7.93 -23.14
CA SER A 1072 -23.95 7.36 -24.45
C SER A 1072 -25.44 7.09 -24.65
N LEU A 1073 -26.29 7.21 -23.61
CA LEU A 1073 -27.72 6.91 -23.72
C LEU A 1073 -28.52 8.09 -24.32
N PRO A 1074 -29.38 7.84 -25.32
CA PRO A 1074 -30.26 8.87 -25.88
C PRO A 1074 -31.13 9.54 -24.80
N GLY A 1075 -31.04 10.87 -24.69
CA GLY A 1075 -31.83 11.65 -23.74
C GLY A 1075 -31.29 11.71 -22.31
N TRP A 1076 -30.12 11.11 -22.02
CA TRP A 1076 -29.45 11.27 -20.74
C TRP A 1076 -29.19 12.75 -20.41
N LYS A 1077 -29.28 13.09 -19.12
CA LYS A 1077 -28.97 14.40 -18.58
C LYS A 1077 -28.13 14.22 -17.31
N ALA A 1078 -27.09 15.03 -17.18
CA ALA A 1078 -26.31 15.07 -15.96
C ALA A 1078 -27.17 15.47 -14.75
N SER A 1079 -26.95 14.80 -13.62
CA SER A 1079 -27.60 15.11 -12.33
C SER A 1079 -27.10 16.41 -11.68
N SER A 1080 -26.01 16.97 -12.19
CA SER A 1080 -25.39 18.21 -11.72
C SER A 1080 -24.90 19.06 -12.89
N ALA A 1081 -24.59 20.34 -12.64
CA ALA A 1081 -24.09 21.26 -13.67
C ALA A 1081 -22.65 20.93 -14.14
N ASN A 1082 -21.83 20.36 -13.26
CA ASN A 1082 -20.44 19.94 -13.51
C ASN A 1082 -20.28 18.45 -13.17
N PRO A 1083 -20.79 17.51 -13.98
CA PRO A 1083 -20.69 16.08 -13.73
C PRO A 1083 -19.24 15.57 -13.78
N ASN A 1084 -18.91 14.65 -12.88
CA ASN A 1084 -17.60 13.99 -12.81
C ASN A 1084 -17.55 12.80 -13.78
N PHE A 1085 -16.56 12.81 -14.69
CA PHE A 1085 -16.32 11.77 -15.71
C PHE A 1085 -14.97 11.04 -15.56
N THR A 1086 -14.17 11.38 -14.55
CA THR A 1086 -12.76 10.93 -14.43
C THR A 1086 -12.51 9.94 -13.32
N ASP A 1087 -13.40 9.89 -12.32
CA ASP A 1087 -13.14 9.17 -11.08
C ASP A 1087 -14.02 7.92 -11.01
N TYR A 1088 -13.48 6.84 -10.42
CA TYR A 1088 -14.24 5.62 -10.13
C TYR A 1088 -15.40 5.92 -9.18
N ASN A 1089 -16.61 5.46 -9.52
CA ASN A 1089 -17.77 5.64 -8.65
C ASN A 1089 -18.83 4.54 -8.73
N HIS A 1090 -18.63 3.49 -9.54
CA HIS A 1090 -19.64 2.45 -9.75
C HIS A 1090 -19.07 1.13 -10.26
N GLN A 1091 -19.65 -0.01 -9.90
CA GLN A 1091 -19.32 -1.33 -10.47
C GLN A 1091 -20.54 -1.90 -11.18
N ILE A 1092 -20.32 -2.65 -12.26
CA ILE A 1092 -21.37 -3.33 -13.04
C ILE A 1092 -20.96 -4.76 -13.42
N GLN A 1093 -21.93 -5.62 -13.68
CA GLN A 1093 -21.71 -6.98 -14.23
C GLN A 1093 -21.86 -6.93 -15.76
N VAL A 1094 -20.88 -7.46 -16.49
CA VAL A 1094 -20.94 -7.60 -17.96
C VAL A 1094 -21.50 -8.97 -18.31
N LEU A 1095 -22.55 -8.99 -19.15
CA LEU A 1095 -23.26 -10.23 -19.53
C LEU A 1095 -22.82 -10.73 -20.90
N LYS A 1096 -22.60 -9.79 -21.82
CA LYS A 1096 -22.35 -10.06 -23.24
C LYS A 1096 -21.63 -8.90 -23.90
N VAL A 1097 -20.63 -9.20 -24.74
CA VAL A 1097 -19.91 -8.22 -25.57
C VAL A 1097 -20.08 -8.61 -27.04
N ASP A 1098 -20.28 -7.62 -27.90
CA ASP A 1098 -20.29 -7.77 -29.36
C ASP A 1098 -19.31 -6.73 -29.94
N VAL A 1099 -18.06 -7.15 -30.16
CA VAL A 1099 -17.00 -6.29 -30.69
C VAL A 1099 -17.22 -5.95 -32.16
N THR A 1100 -17.97 -6.78 -32.89
CA THR A 1100 -18.29 -6.62 -34.32
C THR A 1100 -19.25 -5.44 -34.54
N ASN A 1101 -20.27 -5.30 -33.70
CA ASN A 1101 -21.23 -4.19 -33.73
C ASN A 1101 -20.91 -3.07 -32.72
N GLY A 1102 -19.87 -3.24 -31.89
CA GLY A 1102 -19.43 -2.25 -30.90
C GLY A 1102 -20.41 -2.08 -29.74
N LYS A 1103 -21.04 -3.17 -29.29
CA LYS A 1103 -22.07 -3.19 -28.23
C LYS A 1103 -21.64 -4.00 -27.00
N VAL A 1104 -22.27 -3.70 -25.87
CA VAL A 1104 -22.15 -4.47 -24.63
C VAL A 1104 -23.49 -4.45 -23.88
N TRP A 1105 -23.83 -5.55 -23.21
CA TRP A 1105 -25.03 -5.67 -22.35
C TRP A 1105 -24.61 -5.98 -20.92
N VAL A 1106 -25.21 -5.27 -19.97
CA VAL A 1106 -24.77 -5.25 -18.57
C VAL A 1106 -25.95 -5.37 -17.60
N ASN A 1107 -25.72 -5.97 -16.44
CA ASN A 1107 -26.56 -5.79 -15.26
C ASN A 1107 -25.94 -4.69 -14.39
N ASP A 1108 -26.75 -3.71 -14.03
CA ASP A 1108 -26.36 -2.53 -13.27
C ASP A 1108 -27.38 -2.32 -12.16
N SER A 1109 -26.95 -2.44 -10.91
CA SER A 1109 -27.81 -2.34 -9.73
C SER A 1109 -28.36 -0.93 -9.47
N ALA A 1110 -27.79 0.11 -10.10
CA ALA A 1110 -28.35 1.47 -10.05
C ALA A 1110 -29.46 1.70 -11.09
N LEU A 1111 -29.72 0.73 -11.98
CA LEU A 1111 -30.84 0.76 -12.92
C LEU A 1111 -32.05 -0.06 -12.42
N ASP A 1112 -33.20 0.23 -13.02
CA ASP A 1112 -34.49 -0.41 -12.78
C ASP A 1112 -34.64 -1.82 -13.42
N THR A 1113 -33.77 -2.14 -14.37
CA THR A 1113 -33.86 -3.35 -15.20
C THR A 1113 -32.48 -3.88 -15.60
N GLY A 1114 -32.32 -5.21 -15.60
CA GLY A 1114 -31.15 -5.90 -16.12
C GLY A 1114 -31.00 -5.86 -17.64
N GLY A 1115 -29.84 -6.31 -18.14
CA GLY A 1115 -29.56 -6.47 -19.58
C GLY A 1115 -29.50 -5.18 -20.40
N ARG A 1116 -29.15 -4.03 -19.78
CA ARG A 1116 -29.09 -2.73 -20.49
C ARG A 1116 -27.98 -2.72 -21.54
N GLU A 1117 -28.32 -2.31 -22.77
CA GLU A 1117 -27.36 -2.12 -23.86
C GLU A 1117 -26.63 -0.77 -23.74
N PHE A 1118 -25.31 -0.78 -23.95
CA PHE A 1118 -24.45 0.39 -24.13
C PHE A 1118 -23.50 0.19 -25.34
N SER A 1119 -22.83 1.26 -25.79
CA SER A 1119 -21.73 1.10 -26.74
C SER A 1119 -20.47 0.64 -26.03
N LEU A 1120 -19.74 -0.30 -26.64
CA LEU A 1120 -18.46 -0.79 -26.13
C LEU A 1120 -17.44 0.35 -26.00
N SER A 1121 -17.50 1.35 -26.89
CA SER A 1121 -16.68 2.57 -26.81
C SER A 1121 -16.95 3.43 -25.57
N ALA A 1122 -18.19 3.44 -25.05
CA ALA A 1122 -18.53 4.13 -23.82
C ALA A 1122 -18.03 3.34 -22.60
N LEU A 1123 -18.16 2.01 -22.62
CA LEU A 1123 -17.59 1.14 -21.59
C LEU A 1123 -16.07 1.28 -21.51
N MET A 1124 -15.34 1.13 -22.62
CA MET A 1124 -13.87 1.24 -22.64
C MET A 1124 -13.35 2.59 -22.14
N LYS A 1125 -14.14 3.67 -22.29
CA LYS A 1125 -13.83 4.98 -21.70
C LYS A 1125 -14.18 5.05 -20.22
N ALA A 1126 -15.35 4.56 -19.82
CA ALA A 1126 -15.80 4.56 -18.44
C ALA A 1126 -14.95 3.65 -17.53
N TRP A 1127 -14.42 2.56 -18.09
CA TRP A 1127 -13.58 1.55 -17.44
C TRP A 1127 -12.11 1.99 -17.31
N GLN A 1128 -11.65 2.97 -18.10
CA GLN A 1128 -10.28 3.48 -18.01
C GLN A 1128 -9.98 4.15 -16.65
N VAL A 1129 -11.00 4.63 -15.93
CA VAL A 1129 -10.84 5.34 -14.64
C VAL A 1129 -10.29 4.45 -13.52
N THR A 1130 -10.43 3.12 -13.64
CA THR A 1130 -9.94 2.11 -12.69
C THR A 1130 -8.66 1.42 -13.15
N ASP A 1131 -8.00 1.94 -14.20
CA ASP A 1131 -6.94 1.23 -14.93
C ASP A 1131 -7.38 -0.16 -15.42
N TYR A 1132 -8.64 -0.23 -15.88
CA TYR A 1132 -9.32 -1.43 -16.37
C TYR A 1132 -9.49 -2.55 -15.31
N ASP A 1133 -10.03 -2.21 -14.13
CA ASP A 1133 -10.40 -3.17 -13.08
C ASP A 1133 -11.30 -4.29 -13.62
N LEU A 1134 -10.79 -5.52 -13.64
CA LEU A 1134 -11.44 -6.71 -14.16
C LEU A 1134 -11.55 -7.75 -13.04
N THR A 1135 -12.77 -8.06 -12.62
CA THR A 1135 -13.01 -9.18 -11.70
C THR A 1135 -13.69 -10.32 -12.44
N VAL A 1136 -12.96 -11.43 -12.62
CA VAL A 1136 -13.46 -12.65 -13.27
C VAL A 1136 -13.88 -13.67 -12.21
N VAL A 1137 -15.08 -14.22 -12.33
CA VAL A 1137 -15.69 -15.17 -11.39
C VAL A 1137 -15.94 -16.51 -12.09
N SER A 1138 -15.56 -17.61 -11.47
CA SER A 1138 -15.67 -18.98 -12.01
C SER A 1138 -16.30 -19.91 -10.96
N ALA A 1139 -17.17 -20.84 -11.34
CA ALA A 1139 -17.73 -21.82 -10.40
C ALA A 1139 -16.67 -22.84 -9.94
N ILE A 1140 -16.78 -23.32 -8.70
CA ILE A 1140 -16.07 -24.51 -8.22
C ILE A 1140 -16.89 -25.75 -8.62
N PRO A 1141 -16.29 -26.78 -9.22
CA PRO A 1141 -16.99 -28.04 -9.53
C PRO A 1141 -17.57 -28.69 -8.27
N GLN A 1142 -18.83 -29.15 -8.32
CA GLN A 1142 -19.52 -29.75 -7.15
C GLN A 1142 -18.85 -31.03 -6.62
N SER A 1143 -17.85 -31.59 -7.30
CA SER A 1143 -17.01 -32.70 -6.81
C SER A 1143 -15.95 -32.28 -5.79
N GLU A 1144 -15.63 -30.97 -5.69
CA GLU A 1144 -14.57 -30.45 -4.79
C GLU A 1144 -15.15 -29.72 -3.57
N ALA A 1145 -16.40 -29.25 -3.63
CA ALA A 1145 -17.08 -28.54 -2.55
C ALA A 1145 -17.55 -29.45 -1.37
N ALA A 1146 -16.82 -30.51 -1.07
CA ALA A 1146 -17.16 -31.54 -0.08
C ALA A 1146 -15.94 -32.07 0.69
N VAL A 1147 -14.89 -31.24 0.83
CA VAL A 1147 -13.63 -31.53 1.53
C VAL A 1147 -13.41 -30.50 2.64
#